data_AF-A0A1E5PD15-F1
#
_entry.id   AF-A0A1E5PD15-F1
#
_cell.length_a   1.000
_cell.length_b   1.000
_cell.length_c   1.000
_cell.angle_alpha   90.00
_cell.angle_beta   90.00
_cell.angle_gamma   90.00
#
_symmetry.space_group_name_H-M   'P 1'
#
loop_
_entity.id
_entity.type
_entity.pdbx_description
1 polymer ?
#
loop_
_entity_poly.entity_id
_entity_poly.type
_entity_poly.pdbx_seq_one_letter_code
_entity_poly.pdbx_strand_id
1 'polypeptide(L)'
;MRRRARSILAAGALLIGGATVAPAAQAEGPRAGGAEAGTDAVKVFSADVTKEQIPLLLAAGQDAHEMGERAPEKGTARVELFLTDAQARELAAKGVRNLAERKVSAKTESRIAAAGDDVYRPYSGKGNLQEEIVRTGHAHPDLTKVVSLGKTVQGKDILALKVSKGAKKTKDGAKPSVLYLSNQHAREWITPEMTRRLMHHYLDRYGKDRRITKIVDSTELWFVLSANPDGYDWTHDPAGDRLWRKNMRDTDADGKYTASDGVDLNRNFAYKWGYDNEGSSPNPASSTYRGASPMSEPETRALDRLQKRIGFEYGINYHSAAELILYGVGWQVATPTPDDVLYKALAGTPEKPAVPGYYPQVSSELYTTNGEADGHAANVNGTMMFTPEMTTCQTASNIDPDDRWKPEDCQSGFNFPDDEKLIQAEFAKNVPFALSVAETAAHPDRPSSAVGMEAPDFTVDPFTTSYARWADQEISVTARKSVRDKELRYRVNGGRVHDQKLRPWKGGETFGGEDNLHFDEYRAKVQDGDVGDKVEVWFTGRTKAGERVSSEHFTYTLADRPRADVLVIAEEGAPAHHTRTYVDALATTGHRAAVWDVATQGAPHALGVLSHFRTVVHYTGAKAPTGPTQLALRAFLNEGGKLLEAGELTGGNAVVGRASTNDFSQYYLGAYGRSSAPGATAFSGLGPLAGTAGPLAGAPGNPLDAPGAYISTSSVLPAAQFPQFASEQAGRYTGAVNPYAPYAGQGMAAATHEDNDWKRLTRTFDLTAVSAADKPELRLALNWNTEADYDHAVMEARTDGGEDWTTLPEAGGATTATVPAECEQGYLLSGHPFLRHYLTQESDACKATGTSGAWNSFTGSSGGWKQLSFDLSAYAGKKVELSLSSITDPGSGGRGVFADDARLVVGGAEKETEGFETSLGTWTVPGAPAGSPAVAGDWTRTGELFVPYGAITTGDTVLLGFGLEQVPGAVERAELLGRVLGVLHD
;
A
#
# COMPACT_ATOMS: atom_id res chain seq x y z
N MET A 1 32.34 -28.38 -14.53
CA MET A 1 31.50 -29.07 -15.53
C MET A 1 30.20 -28.32 -15.65
N ARG A 2 29.98 -27.64 -16.78
CA ARG A 2 28.83 -26.77 -17.04
C ARG A 2 27.72 -27.59 -17.70
N ARG A 3 26.52 -27.63 -17.12
CA ARG A 3 25.32 -28.12 -17.83
C ARG A 3 24.46 -26.93 -18.24
N ARG A 4 24.37 -26.74 -19.56
CA ARG A 4 23.44 -25.86 -20.25
C ARG A 4 22.13 -26.63 -20.42
N ALA A 5 20.99 -26.06 -20.02
CA ALA A 5 19.67 -26.55 -20.43
C ALA A 5 19.23 -25.75 -21.67
N ARG A 6 18.83 -26.48 -22.72
CA ARG A 6 18.32 -25.97 -23.98
C ARG A 6 16.79 -25.95 -23.94
N SER A 7 16.21 -24.83 -24.35
CA SER A 7 14.80 -24.67 -24.67
C SER A 7 14.45 -25.40 -25.97
N ILE A 8 13.31 -26.09 -26.01
CA ILE A 8 12.74 -26.65 -27.24
C ILE A 8 11.52 -25.80 -27.60
N LEU A 9 11.61 -25.17 -28.78
CA LEU A 9 10.52 -24.58 -29.54
C LEU A 9 9.63 -25.68 -30.13
N ALA A 10 8.31 -25.46 -30.11
CA ALA A 10 7.40 -26.08 -31.06
C ALA A 10 6.43 -25.01 -31.57
N ALA A 11 6.71 -24.53 -32.78
CA ALA A 11 5.79 -23.75 -33.60
C ALA A 11 4.98 -24.73 -34.46
N GLY A 12 3.67 -24.54 -34.53
CA GLY A 12 2.78 -25.24 -35.45
C GLY A 12 1.66 -24.30 -35.87
N ALA A 13 1.83 -23.65 -37.02
CA ALA A 13 0.82 -22.84 -37.66
C ALA A 13 -0.04 -23.69 -38.60
N LEU A 14 -1.35 -23.39 -38.68
CA LEU A 14 -2.13 -23.60 -39.90
C LEU A 14 -3.31 -22.61 -39.94
N LEU A 15 -3.30 -21.84 -41.03
CA LEU A 15 -4.23 -20.80 -41.47
C LEU A 15 -5.47 -21.37 -42.16
N ILE A 16 -6.49 -20.51 -42.29
CA ILE A 16 -7.52 -20.31 -43.34
C ILE A 16 -8.80 -19.90 -42.58
N GLY A 17 -9.51 -18.80 -42.83
CA GLY A 17 -9.53 -17.80 -43.88
C GLY A 17 -10.96 -17.23 -43.89
N GLY A 18 -11.12 -15.91 -44.03
CA GLY A 18 -12.45 -15.28 -44.04
C GLY A 18 -12.37 -13.76 -44.09
N ALA A 19 -11.94 -13.23 -45.24
CA ALA A 19 -12.00 -11.80 -45.53
C ALA A 19 -13.42 -11.42 -45.94
N THR A 20 -14.00 -10.42 -45.29
CA THR A 20 -15.13 -9.65 -45.82
C THR A 20 -14.70 -8.20 -46.00
N VAL A 21 -14.65 -7.81 -47.27
CA VAL A 21 -14.45 -6.45 -47.78
C VAL A 21 -15.79 -5.73 -47.79
N ALA A 22 -15.86 -4.50 -47.26
CA ALA A 22 -16.66 -3.35 -47.74
C ALA A 22 -16.57 -2.17 -46.74
N PRO A 23 -16.85 -0.93 -47.15
CA PRO A 23 -16.14 -0.12 -48.15
C PRO A 23 -15.56 1.17 -47.52
N ALA A 24 -14.56 1.76 -48.17
CA ALA A 24 -14.14 3.12 -47.90
C ALA A 24 -15.25 4.10 -48.32
N ALA A 25 -15.84 4.82 -47.36
CA ALA A 25 -16.64 6.01 -47.61
C ALA A 25 -15.82 7.24 -47.20
N GLN A 26 -15.52 8.07 -48.19
CA GLN A 26 -14.89 9.37 -48.02
C GLN A 26 -15.81 10.35 -47.28
N ALA A 27 -15.13 11.26 -46.59
CA ALA A 27 -15.62 12.41 -45.85
C ALA A 27 -16.79 13.19 -46.47
N GLU A 28 -17.75 13.53 -45.60
CA GLU A 28 -18.44 14.83 -45.57
C GLU A 28 -18.65 15.20 -44.10
N GLY A 29 -18.03 16.30 -43.64
CA GLY A 29 -18.25 16.83 -42.29
C GLY A 29 -19.58 17.59 -42.22
N PRO A 30 -20.20 17.65 -41.02
CA PRO A 30 -20.78 18.91 -40.61
C PRO A 30 -20.56 19.25 -39.12
N ARG A 31 -20.08 20.49 -38.94
CA ARG A 31 -20.54 21.53 -37.99
C ARG A 31 -20.59 21.24 -36.49
N ALA A 32 -19.86 22.11 -35.80
CA ALA A 32 -19.99 22.51 -34.41
C ALA A 32 -21.44 22.54 -33.89
N GLY A 33 -21.61 21.91 -32.72
CA GLY A 33 -22.81 21.96 -31.89
C GLY A 33 -22.54 21.13 -30.64
N GLY A 34 -22.02 21.78 -29.60
CA GLY A 34 -21.58 21.15 -28.37
C GLY A 34 -22.71 20.63 -27.48
N ALA A 35 -22.42 19.50 -26.84
CA ALA A 35 -22.89 19.10 -25.52
C ALA A 35 -21.83 18.13 -24.99
N GLU A 36 -20.92 18.63 -24.15
CA GLU A 36 -19.91 17.81 -23.46
C GLU A 36 -20.63 16.86 -22.50
N ALA A 37 -20.48 15.55 -22.73
CA ALA A 37 -20.78 14.54 -21.74
C ALA A 37 -19.67 14.58 -20.67
N GLY A 38 -20.05 14.77 -19.41
CA GLY A 38 -19.11 14.87 -18.29
C GLY A 38 -18.26 13.60 -18.17
N THR A 39 -16.95 13.78 -18.30
CA THR A 39 -15.93 12.73 -18.14
C THR A 39 -15.68 12.45 -16.67
N ASP A 40 -15.63 11.16 -16.29
CA ASP A 40 -15.26 10.64 -14.95
C ASP A 40 -13.76 10.84 -14.68
N ALA A 41 -13.40 12.10 -14.52
CA ALA A 41 -12.04 12.56 -14.31
C ALA A 41 -11.65 12.48 -12.83
N VAL A 42 -10.41 12.11 -12.56
CA VAL A 42 -9.84 12.19 -11.21
C VAL A 42 -9.67 13.68 -10.87
N LYS A 43 -10.31 14.12 -9.78
CA LYS A 43 -10.29 15.48 -9.28
C LYS A 43 -9.54 15.56 -7.97
N VAL A 44 -9.29 16.80 -7.54
CA VAL A 44 -8.67 17.06 -6.24
C VAL A 44 -9.76 17.38 -5.24
N PHE A 45 -9.76 16.64 -4.15
CA PHE A 45 -10.57 16.92 -2.98
C PHE A 45 -9.68 17.31 -1.81
N SER A 46 -10.28 17.98 -0.84
CA SER A 46 -9.67 18.23 0.46
C SER A 46 -10.59 17.72 1.55
N ALA A 47 -10.07 16.97 2.50
CA ALA A 47 -10.83 16.25 3.52
C ALA A 47 -10.18 16.37 4.90
N ASP A 48 -10.98 16.29 5.95
CA ASP A 48 -10.55 16.18 7.32
C ASP A 48 -10.55 14.72 7.73
N VAL A 49 -9.36 14.14 7.92
CA VAL A 49 -9.16 12.71 8.19
C VAL A 49 -8.59 12.48 9.58
N THR A 50 -9.07 11.44 10.26
CA THR A 50 -8.44 10.93 11.48
C THR A 50 -7.40 9.86 11.15
N LYS A 51 -6.54 9.53 12.12
CA LYS A 51 -5.53 8.48 11.95
C LYS A 51 -6.14 7.11 11.66
N GLU A 52 -7.31 6.81 12.23
CA GLU A 52 -8.06 5.56 12.02
C GLU A 52 -8.65 5.45 10.61
N GLN A 53 -8.81 6.59 9.91
CA GLN A 53 -9.33 6.65 8.55
C GLN A 53 -8.23 6.50 7.49
N ILE A 54 -6.94 6.48 7.86
CA ILE A 54 -5.85 6.34 6.87
C ILE A 54 -5.97 5.03 6.07
N PRO A 55 -6.19 3.84 6.67
CA PRO A 55 -6.33 2.60 5.90
C PRO A 55 -7.49 2.63 4.90
N LEU A 56 -8.56 3.37 5.22
CA LEU A 56 -9.71 3.57 4.34
C LEU A 56 -9.30 4.37 3.08
N LEU A 57 -8.52 5.43 3.27
CA LEU A 57 -8.05 6.26 2.17
C LEU A 57 -7.04 5.51 1.28
N LEU A 58 -6.17 4.70 1.89
CA LEU A 58 -5.24 3.82 1.16
C LEU A 58 -5.99 2.78 0.33
N ALA A 59 -7.07 2.20 0.88
CA ALA A 59 -7.93 1.27 0.16
C ALA A 59 -8.61 1.95 -1.05
N ALA A 60 -8.95 3.24 -0.95
CA ALA A 60 -9.43 4.07 -2.07
C ALA A 60 -8.32 4.46 -3.08
N GLY A 61 -7.16 3.80 -3.04
CA GLY A 61 -6.06 4.00 -3.98
C GLY A 61 -5.36 5.36 -3.85
N GLN A 62 -5.49 6.01 -2.69
CA GLN A 62 -4.86 7.31 -2.43
C GLN A 62 -3.41 7.16 -2.01
N ASP A 63 -2.59 8.09 -2.49
CA ASP A 63 -1.18 8.21 -2.13
C ASP A 63 -1.07 8.68 -0.67
N ALA A 64 -0.36 7.93 0.19
CA ALA A 64 -0.41 8.15 1.64
C ALA A 64 0.27 9.43 2.13
N HIS A 65 0.96 10.14 1.23
CA HIS A 65 1.88 11.19 1.60
C HIS A 65 1.27 12.27 2.51
N GLU A 66 0.07 12.75 2.18
CA GLU A 66 -0.57 13.79 3.01
C GLU A 66 -1.25 13.24 4.27
N MET A 67 -1.49 11.93 4.35
CA MET A 67 -2.46 11.34 5.27
C MET A 67 -1.86 10.91 6.61
N GLY A 68 -0.62 10.41 6.61
CA GLY A 68 0.07 9.95 7.83
C GLY A 68 0.67 11.06 8.69
N GLU A 69 1.27 12.07 8.06
CA GLU A 69 2.07 13.07 8.79
C GLU A 69 1.23 14.17 9.45
N ARG A 70 0.07 14.49 8.87
CA ARG A 70 -0.78 15.57 9.37
C ARG A 70 -1.81 15.11 10.39
N ALA A 71 -2.25 13.84 10.35
CA ALA A 71 -3.29 13.29 11.21
C ALA A 71 -2.83 13.26 12.69
N PRO A 72 -3.37 14.14 13.55
CA PRO A 72 -2.98 14.17 14.96
C PRO A 72 -3.46 12.89 15.67
N GLU A 73 -2.78 12.48 16.75
CA GLU A 73 -3.23 11.33 17.58
C GLU A 73 -4.65 11.49 18.12
N LYS A 74 -5.15 12.73 18.20
CA LYS A 74 -6.55 13.07 18.49
C LYS A 74 -6.97 14.24 17.61
N GLY A 75 -8.10 14.11 16.92
CA GLY A 75 -8.65 15.14 16.03
C GLY A 75 -8.55 14.75 14.56
N THR A 76 -8.67 15.73 13.67
CA THR A 76 -8.61 15.53 12.23
C THR A 76 -7.49 16.36 11.61
N ALA A 77 -7.03 15.95 10.44
CA ALA A 77 -6.10 16.71 9.61
C ALA A 77 -6.66 16.94 8.23
N ARG A 78 -6.40 18.14 7.69
CA ARG A 78 -6.74 18.46 6.30
C ARG A 78 -5.75 17.77 5.36
N VAL A 79 -6.25 16.88 4.52
CA VAL A 79 -5.49 16.16 3.49
C VAL A 79 -6.12 16.41 2.14
N GLU A 80 -5.33 16.39 1.08
CA GLU A 80 -5.82 16.38 -0.28
C GLU A 80 -5.79 14.97 -0.84
N LEU A 81 -6.80 14.69 -1.67
CA LEU A 81 -7.10 13.36 -2.18
C LEU A 81 -7.37 13.47 -3.68
N PHE A 82 -6.83 12.55 -4.46
CA PHE A 82 -7.03 12.41 -5.90
C PHE A 82 -8.12 11.39 -6.14
N LEU A 83 -9.33 11.88 -6.17
CA LEU A 83 -10.52 11.05 -6.17
C LEU A 83 -11.29 11.36 -7.43
N THR A 84 -11.85 10.35 -8.06
CA THR A 84 -13.06 10.60 -8.85
C THR A 84 -14.11 11.17 -7.92
N ASP A 85 -15.13 11.84 -8.45
CA ASP A 85 -16.20 12.29 -7.56
C ASP A 85 -16.86 11.09 -6.82
N ALA A 86 -16.83 9.89 -7.41
CA ALA A 86 -17.26 8.64 -6.77
C ALA A 86 -16.48 8.35 -5.49
N GLN A 87 -15.16 8.19 -5.62
CA GLN A 87 -14.26 7.92 -4.49
C GLN A 87 -14.29 9.01 -3.42
N ALA A 88 -14.55 10.27 -3.81
CA ALA A 88 -14.73 11.33 -2.84
C ALA A 88 -15.97 11.12 -2.02
N ARG A 89 -17.09 11.08 -2.70
CA ARG A 89 -18.34 10.92 -2.01
C ARG A 89 -18.32 9.63 -1.15
N GLU A 90 -17.70 8.54 -1.63
CA GLU A 90 -17.39 7.31 -0.87
C GLU A 90 -16.76 7.55 0.50
N LEU A 91 -15.65 8.27 0.49
CA LEU A 91 -14.88 8.55 1.69
C LEU A 91 -15.71 9.41 2.66
N ALA A 92 -16.53 10.33 2.14
CA ALA A 92 -17.41 11.15 2.98
C ALA A 92 -18.41 10.29 3.78
N ALA A 93 -18.97 9.25 3.18
CA ALA A 93 -19.92 8.35 3.86
C ALA A 93 -19.29 7.42 4.89
N LYS A 94 -18.05 7.00 4.65
CA LYS A 94 -17.22 6.30 5.64
C LYS A 94 -16.72 7.23 6.77
N GLY A 95 -17.24 8.44 6.81
CA GLY A 95 -17.08 9.39 7.90
C GLY A 95 -15.92 10.35 7.74
N VAL A 96 -15.27 10.41 6.55
CA VAL A 96 -14.25 11.42 6.26
C VAL A 96 -14.94 12.78 6.12
N ARG A 97 -14.66 13.70 7.03
CA ARG A 97 -15.44 14.94 7.14
C ARG A 97 -14.86 16.03 6.26
N ASN A 98 -15.65 17.08 6.01
CA ASN A 98 -15.24 18.26 5.27
C ASN A 98 -14.65 17.97 3.87
N LEU A 99 -15.00 16.85 3.27
CA LEU A 99 -14.52 16.45 1.97
C LEU A 99 -15.15 17.34 0.89
N ALA A 100 -14.34 18.19 0.26
CA ALA A 100 -14.80 19.16 -0.71
C ALA A 100 -13.83 19.23 -1.89
N GLU A 101 -14.37 19.22 -3.11
CA GLU A 101 -13.59 19.41 -4.33
C GLU A 101 -12.84 20.75 -4.25
N ARG A 102 -11.54 20.72 -4.47
CA ARG A 102 -10.71 21.92 -4.56
C ARG A 102 -10.92 22.52 -5.94
N LYS A 103 -11.90 23.42 -6.05
CA LYS A 103 -12.11 24.21 -7.26
C LYS A 103 -11.36 25.52 -7.19
N VAL A 104 -10.69 25.86 -8.28
CA VAL A 104 -10.17 27.20 -8.49
C VAL A 104 -11.26 27.99 -9.20
N SER A 105 -11.59 29.20 -8.72
CA SER A 105 -12.66 29.98 -9.36
C SER A 105 -12.30 30.32 -10.81
N ALA A 106 -13.26 30.38 -11.74
CA ALA A 106 -12.99 30.75 -13.14
C ALA A 106 -12.24 32.09 -13.29
N LYS A 107 -12.46 33.02 -12.35
CA LYS A 107 -11.72 34.29 -12.26
C LYS A 107 -10.25 34.05 -11.87
N THR A 108 -10.01 33.14 -10.94
CA THR A 108 -8.66 32.73 -10.53
C THR A 108 -7.98 31.93 -11.63
N GLU A 109 -8.66 31.00 -12.30
CA GLU A 109 -8.12 30.26 -13.46
C GLU A 109 -7.73 31.21 -14.59
N SER A 110 -8.60 32.17 -14.93
CA SER A 110 -8.28 33.20 -15.93
C SER A 110 -7.09 34.05 -15.51
N ARG A 111 -6.97 34.38 -14.21
CA ARG A 111 -5.82 35.12 -13.68
C ARG A 111 -4.55 34.27 -13.74
N ILE A 112 -4.61 33.00 -13.37
CA ILE A 112 -3.49 32.05 -13.42
C ILE A 112 -3.02 31.88 -14.86
N ALA A 113 -3.93 31.60 -15.79
CA ALA A 113 -3.60 31.43 -17.20
C ALA A 113 -3.03 32.72 -17.82
N ALA A 114 -3.54 33.89 -17.44
CA ALA A 114 -2.98 35.17 -17.87
C ALA A 114 -1.68 35.55 -17.15
N ALA A 115 -1.41 34.92 -16.01
CA ALA A 115 -0.21 35.12 -15.22
C ALA A 115 0.90 34.12 -15.56
N GLY A 116 0.64 32.99 -16.21
CA GLY A 116 1.68 32.01 -16.54
C GLY A 116 2.85 32.64 -17.29
N ASP A 117 4.07 32.32 -16.88
CA ASP A 117 5.30 32.74 -17.59
C ASP A 117 5.62 31.82 -18.78
N ASP A 118 4.76 30.83 -19.06
CA ASP A 118 4.96 29.78 -20.07
C ASP A 118 6.27 29.01 -19.85
N VAL A 119 6.59 28.73 -18.57
CA VAL A 119 7.82 28.01 -18.20
C VAL A 119 7.64 26.53 -18.48
N TYR A 120 6.53 25.94 -18.05
CA TYR A 120 6.21 24.55 -18.35
C TYR A 120 5.89 24.37 -19.82
N ARG A 121 6.46 23.31 -20.40
CA ARG A 121 6.29 22.96 -21.81
C ARG A 121 5.91 21.50 -21.93
N PRO A 122 5.07 21.13 -22.91
CA PRO A 122 4.82 19.72 -23.20
C PRO A 122 6.11 19.04 -23.67
N TYR A 123 6.08 17.71 -23.82
CA TYR A 123 7.23 16.97 -24.33
C TYR A 123 7.37 17.16 -25.84
N SER A 124 6.27 16.92 -26.56
CA SER A 124 6.23 16.90 -28.02
C SER A 124 5.92 18.26 -28.62
N GLY A 125 6.30 18.46 -29.87
CA GLY A 125 5.97 19.65 -30.64
C GLY A 125 7.11 20.66 -30.76
N LYS A 126 6.85 21.71 -31.52
CA LYS A 126 7.87 22.68 -31.91
C LYS A 126 8.32 23.53 -30.71
N GLY A 127 9.61 23.54 -30.43
CA GLY A 127 10.22 24.32 -29.34
C GLY A 127 10.13 23.65 -27.96
N ASN A 128 9.51 22.47 -27.87
CA ASN A 128 9.24 21.76 -26.63
C ASN A 128 10.40 20.85 -26.20
N LEU A 129 10.23 20.10 -25.10
CA LEU A 129 11.35 19.41 -24.43
C LEU A 129 12.10 18.45 -25.35
N GLN A 130 11.40 17.71 -26.20
CA GLN A 130 12.02 16.77 -27.14
C GLN A 130 12.97 17.49 -28.11
N GLU A 131 12.52 18.58 -28.74
CA GLU A 131 13.37 19.38 -29.64
C GLU A 131 14.49 20.10 -28.89
N GLU A 132 14.25 20.54 -27.65
CA GLU A 132 15.27 21.16 -26.81
C GLU A 132 16.41 20.21 -26.49
N ILE A 133 16.11 18.95 -26.14
CA ILE A 133 17.13 17.90 -25.92
C ILE A 133 18.00 17.72 -27.18
N VAL A 134 17.35 17.58 -28.35
CA VAL A 134 18.05 17.40 -29.63
C VAL A 134 18.91 18.61 -29.97
N ARG A 135 18.35 19.82 -29.86
CA ARG A 135 19.05 21.08 -30.10
C ARG A 135 20.25 21.26 -29.17
N THR A 136 20.10 20.94 -27.89
CA THR A 136 21.20 20.97 -26.90
C THR A 136 22.30 19.96 -27.27
N GLY A 137 21.90 18.78 -27.75
CA GLY A 137 22.79 17.77 -28.34
C GLY A 137 23.64 18.27 -29.51
N HIS A 138 23.08 19.15 -30.34
CA HIS A 138 23.77 19.78 -31.46
C HIS A 138 24.62 20.98 -31.06
N ALA A 139 24.19 21.76 -30.06
CA ALA A 139 24.90 22.95 -29.59
C ALA A 139 26.18 22.60 -28.80
N HIS A 140 26.22 21.46 -28.11
CA HIS A 140 27.35 21.04 -27.27
C HIS A 140 27.95 19.67 -27.68
N PRO A 141 28.34 19.46 -28.94
CA PRO A 141 28.62 18.13 -29.48
C PRO A 141 29.82 17.41 -28.85
N ASP A 142 30.75 18.16 -28.23
CA ASP A 142 31.90 17.61 -27.50
C ASP A 142 31.55 17.17 -26.07
N LEU A 143 30.43 17.65 -25.52
CA LEU A 143 29.98 17.39 -24.16
C LEU A 143 28.72 16.54 -24.10
N THR A 144 27.95 16.43 -25.18
CA THR A 144 26.63 15.80 -25.15
C THR A 144 26.44 14.66 -26.14
N LYS A 145 25.57 13.71 -25.78
CA LYS A 145 25.08 12.63 -26.66
C LYS A 145 23.60 12.37 -26.37
N VAL A 146 22.75 12.58 -27.37
CA VAL A 146 21.31 12.27 -27.32
C VAL A 146 21.10 10.80 -27.69
N VAL A 147 20.25 10.11 -26.94
CA VAL A 147 19.92 8.69 -27.15
C VAL A 147 18.43 8.47 -26.98
N SER A 148 17.79 7.77 -27.92
CA SER A 148 16.46 7.19 -27.68
C SER A 148 16.62 5.88 -26.89
N LEU A 149 15.86 5.74 -25.80
CA LEU A 149 15.87 4.58 -24.90
C LEU A 149 14.90 3.48 -25.36
N GLY A 150 13.98 3.86 -26.25
CA GLY A 150 12.83 3.06 -26.66
C GLY A 150 11.67 3.97 -27.03
N LYS A 151 10.53 3.34 -27.26
CA LYS A 151 9.28 4.02 -27.58
C LYS A 151 8.28 3.87 -26.44
N THR A 152 7.42 4.86 -26.25
CA THR A 152 6.24 4.80 -25.38
C THR A 152 5.14 3.92 -25.97
N VAL A 153 4.04 3.71 -25.23
CA VAL A 153 2.84 2.99 -25.70
C VAL A 153 2.25 3.61 -26.98
N GLN A 154 2.29 4.94 -27.15
CA GLN A 154 1.86 5.63 -28.37
C GLN A 154 2.98 5.83 -29.41
N GLY A 155 4.18 5.25 -29.18
CA GLY A 155 5.26 5.24 -30.18
C GLY A 155 6.19 6.46 -30.15
N LYS A 156 6.13 7.33 -29.14
CA LYS A 156 7.02 8.49 -28.98
C LYS A 156 8.39 8.05 -28.47
N ASP A 157 9.47 8.72 -28.89
CA ASP A 157 10.80 8.42 -28.34
C ASP A 157 10.89 8.86 -26.88
N ILE A 158 11.45 8.00 -26.04
CA ILE A 158 11.90 8.38 -24.70
C ILE A 158 13.37 8.77 -24.82
N LEU A 159 13.67 10.07 -24.75
CA LEU A 159 15.02 10.59 -24.95
C LEU A 159 15.80 10.75 -23.65
N ALA A 160 17.09 10.41 -23.71
CA ALA A 160 18.08 10.77 -22.71
C ALA A 160 19.18 11.65 -23.31
N LEU A 161 19.69 12.61 -22.52
CA LEU A 161 20.92 13.35 -22.83
C LEU A 161 22.04 12.94 -21.88
N LYS A 162 23.10 12.35 -22.41
CA LYS A 162 24.36 12.17 -21.71
C LYS A 162 25.18 13.46 -21.75
N VAL A 163 25.63 13.95 -20.61
CA VAL A 163 26.59 15.06 -20.44
C VAL A 163 27.90 14.51 -19.86
N SER A 164 28.99 14.60 -20.61
CA SER A 164 30.33 14.20 -20.19
C SER A 164 31.37 14.75 -21.17
N LYS A 165 32.59 15.04 -20.70
CA LYS A 165 33.70 15.37 -21.61
C LYS A 165 33.93 14.24 -22.61
N GLY A 166 33.75 14.54 -23.90
CA GLY A 166 33.88 13.58 -24.99
C GLY A 166 32.70 12.61 -25.06
N ALA A 167 31.47 13.03 -24.74
CA ALA A 167 30.30 12.15 -24.60
C ALA A 167 30.05 11.21 -25.79
N LYS A 168 30.22 11.67 -27.03
CA LYS A 168 30.07 10.84 -28.25
C LYS A 168 31.25 9.89 -28.51
N LYS A 169 32.43 10.21 -27.97
CA LYS A 169 33.69 9.46 -28.18
C LYS A 169 33.93 8.43 -27.07
N THR A 170 33.38 8.67 -25.89
CA THR A 170 33.51 7.79 -24.73
C THR A 170 32.40 6.74 -24.75
N LYS A 171 32.78 5.46 -24.63
CA LYS A 171 31.83 4.36 -24.50
C LYS A 171 30.91 4.61 -23.30
N ASP A 172 29.62 4.36 -23.46
CA ASP A 172 28.65 4.47 -22.36
C ASP A 172 29.03 3.55 -21.19
N GLY A 173 28.96 4.08 -19.97
CA GLY A 173 29.37 3.38 -18.75
C GLY A 173 30.89 3.26 -18.56
N ALA A 174 31.71 3.98 -19.34
CA ALA A 174 33.18 3.92 -19.17
C ALA A 174 33.70 4.81 -18.04
N LYS A 175 32.90 5.74 -17.54
CA LYS A 175 33.15 6.54 -16.35
C LYS A 175 32.04 6.29 -15.32
N PRO A 176 32.28 6.56 -14.03
CA PRO A 176 31.21 6.53 -13.04
C PRO A 176 30.04 7.40 -13.50
N SER A 177 28.83 6.86 -13.40
CA SER A 177 27.66 7.44 -14.05
C SER A 177 26.57 7.75 -13.04
N VAL A 178 25.86 8.85 -13.26
CA VAL A 178 24.70 9.27 -12.47
C VAL A 178 23.48 9.48 -13.37
N LEU A 179 22.33 8.99 -12.92
CA LEU A 179 21.04 9.18 -13.57
C LEU A 179 20.26 10.30 -12.87
N TYR A 180 19.78 11.28 -13.64
CA TYR A 180 18.75 12.22 -13.25
C TYR A 180 17.50 11.94 -14.08
N LEU A 181 16.47 11.42 -13.42
CA LEU A 181 15.21 10.98 -13.99
C LEU A 181 14.07 11.84 -13.43
N SER A 182 13.05 12.09 -14.23
CA SER A 182 11.84 12.80 -13.79
C SER A 182 10.60 12.35 -14.56
N ASN A 183 9.44 12.69 -14.01
CA ASN A 183 8.14 12.57 -14.69
C ASN A 183 7.84 11.12 -15.12
N GLN A 184 8.00 10.18 -14.19
CA GLN A 184 7.36 8.86 -14.26
C GLN A 184 5.84 8.99 -14.08
N HIS A 185 5.39 9.90 -13.20
CA HIS A 185 4.00 10.33 -13.15
C HIS A 185 3.79 11.62 -13.95
N ALA A 186 2.76 11.63 -14.78
CA ALA A 186 2.57 12.68 -15.78
C ALA A 186 2.30 14.07 -15.19
N ARG A 187 1.49 14.18 -14.13
CA ARG A 187 1.10 15.45 -13.49
C ARG A 187 2.21 16.25 -12.79
N GLU A 188 3.40 15.67 -12.61
CA GLU A 188 4.50 16.20 -11.79
C GLU A 188 5.38 17.20 -12.56
N TRP A 189 4.78 18.31 -13.02
CA TRP A 189 5.39 19.26 -13.98
C TRP A 189 6.64 19.98 -13.49
N ILE A 190 6.86 20.10 -12.18
CA ILE A 190 8.09 20.71 -11.64
C ILE A 190 9.33 19.83 -11.90
N THR A 191 9.13 18.50 -12.04
CA THR A 191 10.24 17.54 -12.13
C THR A 191 10.99 17.59 -13.49
N PRO A 192 10.33 17.71 -14.68
CA PRO A 192 11.04 18.00 -15.92
C PRO A 192 11.81 19.32 -15.90
N GLU A 193 11.27 20.38 -15.28
CA GLU A 193 11.98 21.66 -15.18
C GLU A 193 13.21 21.56 -14.27
N MET A 194 13.13 20.80 -13.18
CA MET A 194 14.29 20.52 -12.31
C MET A 194 15.42 19.85 -13.10
N THR A 195 15.12 18.75 -13.81
CA THR A 195 16.13 18.01 -14.58
C THR A 195 16.63 18.79 -15.80
N ARG A 196 15.77 19.56 -16.47
CA ARG A 196 16.12 20.42 -17.61
C ARG A 196 17.07 21.55 -17.19
N ARG A 197 16.76 22.26 -16.11
CA ARG A 197 17.61 23.33 -15.57
C ARG A 197 18.92 22.77 -15.04
N LEU A 198 18.91 21.60 -14.42
CA LEU A 198 20.13 20.94 -13.94
C LEU A 198 21.06 20.56 -15.11
N MET A 199 20.50 20.00 -16.18
CA MET A 199 21.22 19.69 -17.42
C MET A 199 21.94 20.94 -17.97
N HIS A 200 21.22 22.05 -18.12
CA HIS A 200 21.81 23.32 -18.57
C HIS A 200 22.80 23.90 -17.56
N HIS A 201 22.54 23.76 -16.26
CA HIS A 201 23.47 24.21 -15.22
C HIS A 201 24.85 23.58 -15.35
N TYR A 202 24.93 22.27 -15.62
CA TYR A 202 26.20 21.60 -15.89
C TYR A 202 26.87 22.14 -17.17
N LEU A 203 26.11 22.32 -18.25
CA LEU A 203 26.64 22.77 -19.54
C LEU A 203 27.13 24.23 -19.49
N ASP A 204 26.32 25.13 -18.94
CA ASP A 204 26.58 26.58 -18.93
C ASP A 204 27.72 26.98 -18.00
N ARG A 205 27.95 26.17 -16.95
CA ARG A 205 29.01 26.37 -15.97
C ARG A 205 30.27 25.56 -16.27
N TYR A 206 30.24 24.64 -17.23
CA TYR A 206 31.42 23.89 -17.66
C TYR A 206 32.52 24.84 -18.16
N GLY A 207 33.75 24.66 -17.65
CA GLY A 207 34.89 25.53 -17.91
C GLY A 207 34.88 26.87 -17.16
N LYS A 208 33.80 27.19 -16.42
CA LYS A 208 33.68 28.41 -15.60
C LYS A 208 33.69 28.11 -14.11
N ASP A 209 33.03 27.03 -13.71
CA ASP A 209 32.97 26.54 -12.34
C ASP A 209 33.87 25.30 -12.20
N ARG A 210 34.81 25.34 -11.26
CA ARG A 210 35.80 24.27 -11.05
C ARG A 210 35.16 22.97 -10.55
N ARG A 211 34.13 23.05 -9.71
CA ARG A 211 33.41 21.91 -9.15
C ARG A 211 32.67 21.17 -10.27
N ILE A 212 31.86 21.90 -11.03
CA ILE A 212 31.10 21.36 -12.17
C ILE A 212 32.01 20.82 -13.26
N THR A 213 33.08 21.55 -13.60
CA THR A 213 34.05 21.08 -14.60
C THR A 213 34.69 19.76 -14.20
N LYS A 214 35.05 19.59 -12.92
CA LYS A 214 35.60 18.34 -12.40
C LYS A 214 34.58 17.19 -12.54
N ILE A 215 33.32 17.43 -12.19
CA ILE A 215 32.25 16.43 -12.32
C ILE A 215 32.13 15.99 -13.79
N VAL A 216 31.86 16.93 -14.71
CA VAL A 216 31.65 16.62 -16.15
C VAL A 216 32.88 15.96 -16.80
N ASP A 217 34.09 16.29 -16.36
CA ASP A 217 35.32 15.66 -16.84
C ASP A 217 35.43 14.19 -16.38
N SER A 218 34.99 13.88 -15.16
CA SER A 218 35.22 12.61 -14.48
C SER A 218 34.04 11.64 -14.47
N THR A 219 32.81 12.09 -14.78
CA THR A 219 31.59 11.26 -14.74
C THR A 219 30.83 11.26 -16.06
N GLU A 220 29.83 10.39 -16.18
CA GLU A 220 28.73 10.52 -17.15
C GLU A 220 27.44 10.91 -16.44
N LEU A 221 26.88 12.07 -16.76
CA LEU A 221 25.61 12.52 -16.20
C LEU A 221 24.52 12.26 -17.24
N TRP A 222 23.50 11.49 -16.91
CA TRP A 222 22.41 11.14 -17.83
C TRP A 222 21.12 11.80 -17.39
N PHE A 223 20.49 12.55 -18.28
CA PHE A 223 19.24 13.26 -18.03
C PHE A 223 18.11 12.64 -18.84
N VAL A 224 17.05 12.20 -18.17
CA VAL A 224 15.78 11.77 -18.76
C VAL A 224 14.72 12.74 -18.27
N LEU A 225 14.38 13.74 -19.09
CA LEU A 225 13.48 14.83 -18.67
C LEU A 225 12.03 14.36 -18.48
N SER A 226 11.59 13.37 -19.26
CA SER A 226 10.29 12.73 -19.10
C SER A 226 10.41 11.24 -19.37
N ALA A 227 10.08 10.46 -18.35
CA ALA A 227 10.00 9.00 -18.44
C ALA A 227 8.64 8.53 -18.98
N ASN A 228 7.61 9.39 -18.88
CA ASN A 228 6.26 9.18 -19.39
C ASN A 228 5.84 10.28 -20.40
N PRO A 229 6.47 10.38 -21.59
CA PRO A 229 6.14 11.42 -22.57
C PRO A 229 4.67 11.44 -23.01
N ASP A 230 4.03 10.27 -23.09
CA ASP A 230 2.63 10.17 -23.52
C ASP A 230 1.70 10.82 -22.51
N GLY A 231 1.81 10.42 -21.24
CA GLY A 231 1.00 10.99 -20.17
C GLY A 231 1.32 12.47 -19.94
N TYR A 232 2.59 12.87 -20.05
CA TYR A 232 2.96 14.27 -19.87
C TYR A 232 2.34 15.17 -20.95
N ASP A 233 2.40 14.79 -22.22
CA ASP A 233 1.70 15.53 -23.27
C ASP A 233 0.19 15.58 -23.03
N TRP A 234 -0.42 14.49 -22.56
CA TRP A 234 -1.84 14.46 -22.20
C TRP A 234 -2.20 15.49 -21.13
N THR A 235 -1.35 15.67 -20.11
CA THR A 235 -1.61 16.69 -19.07
C THR A 235 -1.54 18.14 -19.59
N HIS A 236 -0.89 18.37 -20.75
CA HIS A 236 -0.78 19.68 -21.41
C HIS A 236 -1.84 19.89 -22.50
N ASP A 237 -2.54 18.83 -22.92
CA ASP A 237 -3.59 18.92 -23.94
C ASP A 237 -4.82 19.66 -23.36
N PRO A 238 -5.39 20.65 -24.05
CA PRO A 238 -6.61 21.32 -23.60
C PRO A 238 -7.82 20.38 -23.41
N ALA A 239 -7.84 19.24 -24.10
CA ALA A 239 -8.85 18.18 -23.94
C ALA A 239 -8.40 17.08 -22.97
N GLY A 240 -7.19 17.19 -22.42
CA GLY A 240 -6.59 16.22 -21.51
C GLY A 240 -6.80 16.53 -20.04
N ASP A 241 -6.32 15.63 -19.18
CA ASP A 241 -6.41 15.75 -17.73
C ASP A 241 -5.07 16.22 -17.16
N ARG A 242 -5.01 17.47 -16.67
CA ARG A 242 -3.83 18.07 -16.03
C ARG A 242 -3.30 17.24 -14.86
N LEU A 243 -4.15 16.48 -14.17
CA LEU A 243 -3.80 15.71 -12.97
C LEU A 243 -3.64 14.21 -13.25
N TRP A 244 -3.59 13.82 -14.52
CA TRP A 244 -3.31 12.46 -14.94
C TRP A 244 -1.97 11.97 -14.37
N ARG A 245 -1.97 10.75 -13.82
CA ARG A 245 -0.78 10.14 -13.18
C ARG A 245 -0.09 9.11 -14.09
N LYS A 246 -0.85 8.16 -14.61
CA LYS A 246 -0.37 6.91 -15.24
C LYS A 246 0.19 7.13 -16.66
N ASN A 247 0.67 6.09 -17.33
CA ASN A 247 0.92 6.17 -18.79
C ASN A 247 -0.40 6.18 -19.59
N MET A 248 -0.34 6.18 -20.93
CA MET A 248 -1.51 6.23 -21.81
C MET A 248 -1.88 4.86 -22.40
N ARG A 249 -1.70 3.77 -21.64
CA ARG A 249 -2.16 2.44 -22.06
C ARG A 249 -3.69 2.40 -22.03
N ASP A 250 -4.32 2.21 -23.18
CA ASP A 250 -5.73 1.84 -23.29
C ASP A 250 -5.87 0.38 -22.80
N THR A 251 -6.42 0.19 -21.60
CA THR A 251 -6.42 -1.11 -20.91
C THR A 251 -7.63 -1.96 -21.29
N ASP A 252 -8.77 -1.32 -21.59
CA ASP A 252 -10.01 -1.99 -22.00
C ASP A 252 -10.22 -2.01 -23.54
N ALA A 253 -9.35 -1.31 -24.28
CA ALA A 253 -9.34 -1.21 -25.74
C ALA A 253 -10.57 -0.49 -26.33
N ASP A 254 -11.17 0.45 -25.59
CA ASP A 254 -12.33 1.22 -26.04
C ASP A 254 -11.97 2.50 -26.82
N GLY A 255 -10.68 2.86 -26.86
CA GLY A 255 -10.14 4.02 -27.56
C GLY A 255 -10.30 5.35 -26.81
N LYS A 256 -10.65 5.33 -25.53
CA LYS A 256 -10.72 6.49 -24.65
C LYS A 256 -9.69 6.36 -23.53
N TYR A 257 -9.53 7.43 -22.77
CA TYR A 257 -8.65 7.47 -21.60
C TYR A 257 -9.46 7.91 -20.39
N THR A 258 -9.79 6.94 -19.54
CA THR A 258 -10.57 7.10 -18.31
C THR A 258 -9.78 6.60 -17.11
N ALA A 259 -10.34 6.65 -15.89
CA ALA A 259 -9.65 6.12 -14.70
C ALA A 259 -9.19 4.65 -14.85
N SER A 260 -9.91 3.85 -15.64
CA SER A 260 -9.59 2.45 -15.98
C SER A 260 -8.36 2.25 -16.87
N ASP A 261 -7.81 3.33 -17.42
CA ASP A 261 -6.70 3.30 -18.36
C ASP A 261 -5.38 3.73 -17.74
N GLY A 262 -4.29 3.33 -18.37
CA GLY A 262 -2.95 3.60 -17.94
C GLY A 262 -2.46 2.64 -16.85
N VAL A 263 -1.14 2.52 -16.79
CA VAL A 263 -0.40 1.78 -15.76
C VAL A 263 0.48 2.76 -14.98
N ASP A 264 0.54 2.61 -13.66
CA ASP A 264 1.50 3.34 -12.84
C ASP A 264 2.91 2.80 -13.11
N LEU A 265 3.73 3.59 -13.81
CA LEU A 265 5.09 3.20 -14.16
C LEU A 265 5.97 2.96 -12.94
N ASN A 266 5.68 3.63 -11.80
CA ASN A 266 6.39 3.46 -10.55
C ASN A 266 5.78 2.36 -9.65
N ARG A 267 4.94 1.48 -10.21
CA ARG A 267 4.51 0.19 -9.63
C ARG A 267 4.76 -0.99 -10.57
N ASN A 268 5.34 -0.74 -11.75
CA ASN A 268 5.48 -1.75 -12.81
C ASN A 268 6.87 -2.41 -12.87
N PHE A 269 7.85 -2.01 -12.05
CA PHE A 269 9.16 -2.66 -12.00
C PHE A 269 9.09 -4.05 -11.35
N ALA A 270 10.08 -4.90 -11.62
CA ALA A 270 10.02 -6.32 -11.25
C ALA A 270 10.35 -6.59 -9.77
N TYR A 271 11.16 -5.76 -9.13
CA TYR A 271 11.52 -5.93 -7.72
C TYR A 271 10.28 -5.82 -6.84
N LYS A 272 9.95 -6.91 -6.13
CA LYS A 272 8.78 -7.00 -5.24
C LYS A 272 7.46 -6.64 -5.95
N TRP A 273 7.36 -6.76 -7.27
CA TRP A 273 6.14 -6.46 -8.01
C TRP A 273 4.96 -7.27 -7.47
N GLY A 274 3.88 -6.58 -7.06
CA GLY A 274 2.72 -7.24 -6.48
C GLY A 274 3.08 -8.15 -5.31
N TYR A 275 4.06 -7.75 -4.48
CA TYR A 275 4.44 -8.49 -3.27
C TYR A 275 3.24 -8.72 -2.35
N ASP A 276 2.36 -7.72 -2.28
CA ASP A 276 1.00 -7.74 -1.77
C ASP A 276 0.09 -6.85 -2.64
N ASN A 277 -1.16 -6.65 -2.21
CA ASN A 277 -2.12 -5.73 -2.83
C ASN A 277 -2.26 -4.38 -2.09
N GLU A 278 -1.34 -4.07 -1.16
CA GLU A 278 -1.30 -2.78 -0.45
C GLU A 278 -0.35 -1.81 -1.16
N GLY A 279 0.86 -2.27 -1.50
CA GLY A 279 1.89 -1.43 -2.12
C GLY A 279 1.60 -1.03 -3.58
N SER A 280 0.62 -1.70 -4.21
CA SER A 280 0.10 -1.42 -5.54
C SER A 280 -1.21 -2.15 -5.76
N SER A 281 -2.00 -1.79 -6.78
CA SER A 281 -3.30 -2.43 -7.04
C SER A 281 -3.29 -3.34 -8.28
N PRO A 282 -4.00 -4.49 -8.26
CA PRO A 282 -4.28 -5.28 -9.46
C PRO A 282 -5.48 -4.75 -10.27
N ASN A 283 -6.24 -3.77 -9.76
CA ASN A 283 -7.41 -3.19 -10.42
C ASN A 283 -6.99 -2.08 -11.42
N PRO A 284 -7.31 -2.19 -12.74
CA PRO A 284 -7.02 -1.16 -13.74
C PRO A 284 -7.51 0.25 -13.42
N ALA A 285 -8.65 0.38 -12.72
CA ALA A 285 -9.22 1.68 -12.31
C ALA A 285 -8.39 2.39 -11.23
N SER A 286 -7.50 1.67 -10.54
CA SER A 286 -6.66 2.26 -9.51
C SER A 286 -5.61 3.20 -10.10
N SER A 287 -5.37 4.32 -9.41
CA SER A 287 -4.27 5.24 -9.71
C SER A 287 -2.89 4.59 -9.55
N THR A 288 -2.80 3.50 -8.79
CA THR A 288 -1.59 2.70 -8.54
C THR A 288 -1.65 1.32 -9.20
N TYR A 289 -2.44 1.17 -10.28
CA TYR A 289 -2.51 -0.07 -11.05
C TYR A 289 -1.12 -0.51 -11.52
N ARG A 290 -0.69 -1.69 -11.07
CA ARG A 290 0.68 -2.23 -11.29
C ARG A 290 0.93 -2.77 -12.69
N GLY A 291 -0.10 -2.82 -13.54
CA GLY A 291 -0.09 -3.47 -14.85
C GLY A 291 -0.38 -4.96 -14.80
N ALA A 292 -0.49 -5.60 -15.97
CA ALA A 292 -0.87 -7.02 -16.07
C ALA A 292 0.26 -8.00 -15.67
N SER A 293 1.51 -7.54 -15.64
CA SER A 293 2.70 -8.33 -15.28
C SER A 293 3.87 -7.38 -14.96
N PRO A 294 4.90 -7.83 -14.23
CA PRO A 294 6.08 -7.01 -13.99
C PRO A 294 6.73 -6.64 -15.34
N MET A 295 7.13 -5.39 -15.48
CA MET A 295 7.72 -4.82 -16.68
C MET A 295 6.80 -4.91 -17.91
N SER A 296 5.47 -4.85 -17.74
CA SER A 296 4.53 -4.84 -18.87
C SER A 296 4.71 -3.62 -19.77
N GLU A 297 5.13 -2.49 -19.21
CA GLU A 297 5.17 -1.21 -19.92
C GLU A 297 6.48 -0.99 -20.69
N PRO A 298 6.40 -0.49 -21.94
CA PRO A 298 7.59 -0.23 -22.74
C PRO A 298 8.47 0.87 -22.14
N GLU A 299 7.90 1.85 -21.43
CA GLU A 299 8.59 2.91 -20.69
C GLU A 299 9.46 2.32 -19.58
N THR A 300 8.88 1.53 -18.69
CA THR A 300 9.57 0.83 -17.59
C THR A 300 10.71 -0.03 -18.11
N ARG A 301 10.46 -0.80 -19.18
CA ARG A 301 11.49 -1.62 -19.85
C ARG A 301 12.60 -0.77 -20.47
N ALA A 302 12.33 0.44 -20.93
CA ALA A 302 13.34 1.34 -21.48
C ALA A 302 14.29 1.85 -20.38
N LEU A 303 13.75 2.20 -19.22
CA LEU A 303 14.52 2.63 -18.06
C LEU A 303 15.40 1.51 -17.51
N ASP A 304 14.85 0.29 -17.33
CA ASP A 304 15.63 -0.86 -16.88
C ASP A 304 16.78 -1.21 -17.84
N ARG A 305 16.52 -1.17 -19.16
CA ARG A 305 17.59 -1.36 -20.16
C ARG A 305 18.65 -0.26 -20.10
N LEU A 306 18.26 0.99 -19.83
CA LEU A 306 19.22 2.08 -19.65
C LEU A 306 20.10 1.80 -18.42
N GLN A 307 19.49 1.53 -17.26
CA GLN A 307 20.22 1.25 -16.02
C GLN A 307 21.22 0.09 -16.20
N LYS A 308 20.78 -1.05 -16.75
CA LYS A 308 21.65 -2.20 -17.04
C LYS A 308 22.76 -1.90 -18.05
N ARG A 309 22.48 -1.07 -19.06
CA ARG A 309 23.47 -0.73 -20.11
C ARG A 309 24.59 0.16 -19.56
N ILE A 310 24.25 1.09 -18.68
CA ILE A 310 25.20 2.09 -18.16
C ILE A 310 25.91 1.59 -16.91
N GLY A 311 25.19 0.92 -15.99
CA GLY A 311 25.69 0.58 -14.66
C GLY A 311 25.92 1.84 -13.83
N PHE A 312 24.83 2.56 -13.50
CA PHE A 312 24.91 3.77 -12.71
C PHE A 312 25.33 3.46 -11.27
N GLU A 313 26.18 4.30 -10.70
CA GLU A 313 26.51 4.23 -9.27
C GLU A 313 25.35 4.82 -8.45
N TYR A 314 24.84 5.97 -8.91
CA TYR A 314 23.76 6.69 -8.25
C TYR A 314 22.67 7.17 -9.22
N GLY A 315 21.47 7.35 -8.69
CA GLY A 315 20.34 7.96 -9.38
C GLY A 315 19.60 8.97 -8.49
N ILE A 316 18.96 9.94 -9.11
CA ILE A 316 17.89 10.74 -8.51
C ILE A 316 16.68 10.63 -9.43
N ASN A 317 15.57 10.14 -8.87
CA ASN A 317 14.28 10.06 -9.52
C ASN A 317 13.37 11.14 -8.94
N TYR A 318 13.31 12.30 -9.60
CA TYR A 318 12.52 13.43 -9.12
C TYR A 318 11.03 13.16 -9.30
N HIS A 319 10.31 13.22 -8.18
CA HIS A 319 8.87 13.18 -8.09
C HIS A 319 8.34 14.48 -7.46
N SER A 320 7.02 14.65 -7.41
CA SER A 320 6.39 15.72 -6.65
C SER A 320 4.98 15.27 -6.28
N ALA A 321 4.38 15.69 -5.18
CA ALA A 321 4.88 16.72 -4.26
C ALA A 321 4.72 16.30 -2.80
N ALA A 322 5.71 16.65 -1.98
CA ALA A 322 5.75 16.21 -0.59
C ALA A 322 6.75 16.94 0.30
N GLU A 323 7.82 17.48 -0.29
CA GLU A 323 9.00 17.96 0.42
C GLU A 323 9.73 16.82 1.16
N LEU A 324 10.02 15.72 0.46
CA LEU A 324 10.74 14.57 1.03
C LEU A 324 12.01 14.24 0.26
N ILE A 325 12.93 13.53 0.91
CA ILE A 325 14.01 12.79 0.25
C ILE A 325 13.88 11.32 0.66
N LEU A 326 13.26 10.52 -0.19
CA LEU A 326 13.00 9.11 0.03
C LEU A 326 14.18 8.24 -0.41
N TYR A 327 14.43 7.18 0.34
CA TYR A 327 15.47 6.17 0.05
C TYR A 327 15.14 4.83 0.70
N GLY A 328 15.95 3.81 0.45
CA GLY A 328 15.74 2.49 1.05
C GLY A 328 14.50 1.79 0.47
N VAL A 329 13.94 0.83 1.21
CA VAL A 329 12.90 -0.05 0.65
C VAL A 329 11.51 0.56 0.74
N GLY A 330 10.74 0.38 -0.33
CA GLY A 330 9.33 0.74 -0.39
C GLY A 330 8.40 -0.29 0.25
N TRP A 331 8.74 -1.57 0.22
CA TRP A 331 7.78 -2.67 0.44
C TRP A 331 7.55 -3.09 1.90
N GLN A 332 8.31 -2.57 2.87
CA GLN A 332 8.10 -2.88 4.29
C GLN A 332 8.63 -1.76 5.18
N VAL A 333 7.77 -1.25 6.06
CA VAL A 333 8.03 -0.14 6.99
C VAL A 333 9.21 -0.43 7.91
N ALA A 334 10.07 0.58 8.08
CA ALA A 334 11.20 0.58 9.02
C ALA A 334 12.15 -0.62 8.84
N THR A 335 12.34 -1.10 7.61
CA THR A 335 13.30 -2.17 7.30
C THR A 335 14.67 -1.54 7.03
N PRO A 336 15.65 -1.71 7.93
CA PRO A 336 16.96 -1.11 7.73
C PRO A 336 17.74 -1.83 6.63
N THR A 337 18.52 -1.07 5.87
CA THR A 337 19.53 -1.62 4.95
C THR A 337 20.93 -1.20 5.40
N PRO A 338 21.98 -2.01 5.16
CA PRO A 338 23.36 -1.58 5.40
C PRO A 338 23.72 -0.24 4.74
N ASP A 339 23.18 0.03 3.55
CA ASP A 339 23.44 1.25 2.80
C ASP A 339 22.70 2.49 3.32
N ASP A 340 21.80 2.34 4.29
CA ASP A 340 21.17 3.47 4.98
C ASP A 340 22.21 4.42 5.59
N VAL A 341 23.38 3.88 5.97
CA VAL A 341 24.53 4.68 6.44
C VAL A 341 24.94 5.72 5.39
N LEU A 342 24.92 5.35 4.11
CA LEU A 342 25.26 6.23 3.01
C LEU A 342 24.07 7.08 2.59
N TYR A 343 22.87 6.51 2.49
CA TYR A 343 21.65 7.26 2.17
C TYR A 343 21.46 8.45 3.13
N LYS A 344 21.56 8.20 4.44
CA LYS A 344 21.47 9.26 5.49
C LYS A 344 22.58 10.29 5.39
N ALA A 345 23.80 9.88 5.03
CA ALA A 345 24.91 10.82 4.86
C ALA A 345 24.68 11.78 3.68
N LEU A 346 24.06 11.32 2.59
CA LEU A 346 23.76 12.17 1.42
C LEU A 346 22.48 12.97 1.55
N ALA A 347 21.41 12.36 2.09
CA ALA A 347 20.10 13.00 2.22
C ALA A 347 20.02 13.95 3.43
N GLY A 348 20.88 13.77 4.44
CA GLY A 348 20.85 14.53 5.68
C GLY A 348 19.94 13.91 6.74
N THR A 349 19.69 14.67 7.81
CA THR A 349 18.70 14.31 8.84
C THR A 349 17.47 15.21 8.73
N PRO A 350 16.35 14.86 9.36
CA PRO A 350 15.19 15.75 9.50
C PRO A 350 15.51 17.19 9.94
N GLU A 351 16.48 17.35 10.84
CA GLU A 351 16.90 18.66 11.37
C GLU A 351 17.84 19.40 10.42
N LYS A 352 18.55 18.66 9.56
CA LYS A 352 19.54 19.20 8.63
C LYS A 352 19.48 18.45 7.28
N PRO A 353 18.41 18.64 6.51
CA PRO A 353 18.23 17.95 5.23
C PRO A 353 19.15 18.52 4.16
N ALA A 354 19.54 17.67 3.20
CA ALA A 354 20.37 18.08 2.05
C ALA A 354 19.64 19.01 1.08
N VAL A 355 18.31 19.01 1.12
CA VAL A 355 17.44 19.94 0.42
C VAL A 355 16.65 20.72 1.48
N PRO A 356 16.93 22.02 1.69
CA PRO A 356 16.34 22.79 2.78
C PRO A 356 14.81 22.77 2.83
N GLY A 357 14.23 22.31 3.94
CA GLY A 357 12.78 22.19 4.11
C GLY A 357 12.18 20.87 3.63
N TYR A 358 13.00 19.95 3.10
CA TYR A 358 12.56 18.57 2.87
C TYR A 358 12.82 17.68 4.08
N TYR A 359 12.11 16.56 4.18
CA TYR A 359 12.30 15.55 5.21
C TYR A 359 12.90 14.25 4.64
N PRO A 360 14.13 13.86 5.01
CA PRO A 360 14.74 12.61 4.59
C PRO A 360 14.20 11.41 5.37
N GLN A 361 13.75 10.36 4.69
CA GLN A 361 13.20 9.16 5.35
C GLN A 361 13.24 7.91 4.47
N VAL A 362 12.99 6.75 5.06
CA VAL A 362 12.83 5.51 4.29
C VAL A 362 11.51 5.56 3.53
N SER A 363 11.48 5.15 2.25
CA SER A 363 10.30 5.25 1.37
C SER A 363 9.04 4.66 2.00
N SER A 364 9.14 3.47 2.59
CA SER A 364 8.03 2.79 3.27
C SER A 364 7.48 3.53 4.49
N GLU A 365 8.25 4.40 5.14
CA GLU A 365 7.75 5.21 6.28
C GLU A 365 6.68 6.21 5.84
N LEU A 366 6.61 6.50 4.54
CA LEU A 366 5.50 7.23 3.98
C LEU A 366 4.29 6.32 3.78
N TYR A 367 4.49 5.25 3.01
CA TYR A 367 3.60 4.11 2.86
C TYR A 367 4.30 2.99 2.10
N THR A 368 3.77 1.79 2.26
CA THR A 368 4.22 0.62 1.53
C THR A 368 4.04 0.81 0.03
N THR A 369 5.10 0.55 -0.74
CA THR A 369 5.10 0.53 -2.21
C THR A 369 5.78 -0.73 -2.71
N ASN A 370 5.34 -1.24 -3.86
CA ASN A 370 5.95 -2.42 -4.45
C ASN A 370 5.99 -2.29 -5.99
N GLY A 371 7.06 -2.78 -6.63
CA GLY A 371 7.29 -2.58 -8.06
C GLY A 371 7.77 -1.17 -8.44
N GLU A 372 8.41 -0.47 -7.52
CA GLU A 372 8.93 0.89 -7.65
C GLU A 372 10.34 0.96 -8.29
N ALA A 373 10.66 2.11 -8.88
CA ALA A 373 11.91 2.32 -9.62
C ALA A 373 13.16 2.25 -8.73
N ASP A 374 13.10 2.82 -7.51
CA ASP A 374 14.24 2.94 -6.60
C ASP A 374 14.69 1.58 -6.07
N GLY A 375 13.75 0.78 -5.55
CA GLY A 375 14.00 -0.58 -5.10
C GLY A 375 14.54 -1.47 -6.23
N HIS A 376 13.99 -1.34 -7.45
CA HIS A 376 14.50 -2.08 -8.61
C HIS A 376 15.91 -1.62 -9.01
N ALA A 377 16.18 -0.32 -9.03
CA ALA A 377 17.48 0.20 -9.39
C ALA A 377 18.57 -0.26 -8.42
N ALA A 378 18.32 -0.20 -7.11
CA ALA A 378 19.27 -0.62 -6.10
C ALA A 378 19.48 -2.14 -6.13
N ASN A 379 18.39 -2.91 -6.04
CA ASN A 379 18.46 -4.33 -5.69
C ASN A 379 18.56 -5.25 -6.92
N VAL A 380 18.21 -4.76 -8.12
CA VAL A 380 18.36 -5.53 -9.37
C VAL A 380 19.51 -4.99 -10.21
N ASN A 381 19.67 -3.67 -10.27
CA ASN A 381 20.62 -3.03 -11.20
C ASN A 381 21.89 -2.49 -10.54
N GLY A 382 21.95 -2.46 -9.21
CA GLY A 382 23.13 -2.01 -8.47
C GLY A 382 23.33 -0.49 -8.47
N THR A 383 22.24 0.28 -8.56
CA THR A 383 22.23 1.75 -8.59
C THR A 383 21.55 2.29 -7.34
N MET A 384 22.30 2.97 -6.47
CA MET A 384 21.70 3.65 -5.30
C MET A 384 20.87 4.84 -5.76
N MET A 385 19.57 4.85 -5.46
CA MET A 385 18.66 5.89 -5.98
C MET A 385 17.89 6.56 -4.85
N PHE A 386 17.65 7.86 -5.03
CA PHE A 386 16.81 8.67 -4.15
C PHE A 386 15.60 9.17 -4.92
N THR A 387 14.49 9.34 -4.20
CA THR A 387 13.30 10.03 -4.70
C THR A 387 13.07 11.31 -3.91
N PRO A 388 13.55 12.47 -4.41
CA PRO A 388 13.08 13.76 -3.93
C PRO A 388 11.65 13.98 -4.39
N GLU A 389 10.75 14.11 -3.45
CA GLU A 389 9.38 14.53 -3.69
C GLU A 389 9.31 16.04 -3.52
N MET A 390 9.19 16.77 -4.62
CA MET A 390 9.43 18.21 -4.65
C MET A 390 8.39 19.05 -3.90
N THR A 391 8.64 20.36 -3.77
CA THR A 391 7.78 21.28 -3.01
C THR A 391 6.35 21.30 -3.54
N THR A 392 5.36 21.33 -2.65
CA THR A 392 3.93 21.46 -3.02
C THR A 392 3.61 22.86 -3.54
N CYS A 393 2.55 23.01 -4.34
CA CYS A 393 2.07 24.31 -4.79
C CYS A 393 1.88 25.31 -3.63
N GLN A 394 1.19 24.88 -2.58
CA GLN A 394 0.85 25.76 -1.45
C GLN A 394 2.10 26.20 -0.71
N THR A 395 3.07 25.30 -0.49
CA THR A 395 4.34 25.69 0.12
C THR A 395 5.10 26.66 -0.77
N ALA A 396 5.19 26.39 -2.07
CA ALA A 396 5.88 27.26 -3.02
C ALA A 396 5.29 28.68 -3.05
N SER A 397 3.95 28.79 -3.14
CA SER A 397 3.26 30.08 -3.11
C SER A 397 3.35 30.81 -1.78
N ASN A 398 3.56 30.11 -0.67
CA ASN A 398 3.74 30.71 0.66
C ASN A 398 5.14 31.30 0.89
N ILE A 399 6.14 30.95 0.08
CA ILE A 399 7.52 31.41 0.26
C ILE A 399 7.60 32.93 0.11
N ASP A 400 6.84 33.50 -0.82
CA ASP A 400 6.77 34.94 -1.04
C ASP A 400 5.31 35.43 -0.98
N PRO A 401 4.88 35.97 0.17
CA PRO A 401 3.53 36.50 0.34
C PRO A 401 3.20 37.69 -0.56
N ASP A 402 4.20 38.33 -1.19
CA ASP A 402 4.01 39.44 -2.15
C ASP A 402 3.99 38.96 -3.61
N ASP A 403 4.20 37.66 -3.85
CA ASP A 403 4.11 37.06 -5.19
C ASP A 403 2.67 37.11 -5.74
N ARG A 404 2.53 37.04 -7.06
CA ARG A 404 1.22 37.04 -7.72
C ARG A 404 0.47 35.71 -7.51
N TRP A 405 1.19 34.62 -7.26
CA TRP A 405 0.61 33.32 -6.92
C TRP A 405 0.36 33.23 -5.43
N LYS A 406 -0.86 32.89 -5.05
CA LYS A 406 -1.26 32.70 -3.65
C LYS A 406 -1.58 31.23 -3.36
N PRO A 407 -1.41 30.74 -2.12
CA PRO A 407 -1.73 29.36 -1.77
C PRO A 407 -3.17 28.94 -2.08
N GLU A 408 -4.13 29.89 -2.00
CA GLU A 408 -5.52 29.68 -2.38
C GLU A 408 -5.74 29.45 -3.89
N ASP A 409 -4.73 29.72 -4.72
CA ASP A 409 -4.75 29.49 -6.16
C ASP A 409 -4.41 28.03 -6.52
N CYS A 410 -3.93 27.26 -5.55
CA CYS A 410 -3.53 25.88 -5.74
C CYS A 410 -4.72 24.93 -5.71
N GLN A 411 -5.05 24.36 -6.88
CA GLN A 411 -6.01 23.27 -7.01
C GLN A 411 -5.52 22.02 -6.27
N SER A 412 -4.26 21.63 -6.51
CA SER A 412 -3.55 20.53 -5.84
C SER A 412 -2.12 20.91 -5.51
N GLY A 413 -1.50 20.19 -4.56
CA GLY A 413 -0.06 20.23 -4.30
C GLY A 413 0.81 19.94 -5.53
N PHE A 414 0.30 19.23 -6.54
CA PHE A 414 0.99 18.90 -7.80
C PHE A 414 0.88 20.03 -8.85
N ASN A 415 0.06 21.05 -8.61
CA ASN A 415 -0.06 22.23 -9.48
C ASN A 415 1.00 23.29 -9.13
N PHE A 416 2.29 22.93 -9.10
CA PHE A 416 3.34 23.90 -8.82
C PHE A 416 3.19 25.15 -9.72
N PRO A 417 3.22 26.38 -9.18
CA PRO A 417 3.00 27.60 -9.95
C PRO A 417 3.84 27.70 -11.22
N ASP A 418 3.23 28.09 -12.34
CA ASP A 418 3.97 28.44 -13.56
C ASP A 418 4.55 29.86 -13.43
N ASP A 419 5.57 29.97 -12.58
CA ASP A 419 6.22 31.22 -12.23
C ASP A 419 7.74 31.05 -12.23
N GLU A 420 8.44 31.84 -13.06
CA GLU A 420 9.88 31.69 -13.26
C GLU A 420 10.65 31.84 -11.93
N LYS A 421 10.23 32.74 -11.06
CA LYS A 421 10.92 33.02 -9.81
C LYS A 421 10.74 31.86 -8.83
N LEU A 422 9.52 31.34 -8.68
CA LEU A 422 9.26 30.20 -7.78
C LEU A 422 9.93 28.92 -8.28
N ILE A 423 9.85 28.62 -9.59
CA ILE A 423 10.50 27.46 -10.21
C ILE A 423 12.03 27.57 -10.07
N GLN A 424 12.60 28.75 -10.28
CA GLN A 424 14.04 28.96 -10.13
C GLN A 424 14.50 28.83 -8.67
N ALA A 425 13.68 29.25 -7.69
CA ALA A 425 13.97 29.07 -6.27
C ALA A 425 13.99 27.59 -5.88
N GLU A 426 13.01 26.82 -6.34
CA GLU A 426 12.92 25.38 -6.10
C GLU A 426 14.09 24.61 -6.74
N PHE A 427 14.45 24.97 -7.97
CA PHE A 427 15.64 24.46 -8.64
C PHE A 427 16.91 24.75 -7.81
N ALA A 428 17.12 26.00 -7.41
CA ALA A 428 18.33 26.42 -6.67
C ALA A 428 18.49 25.67 -5.34
N LYS A 429 17.37 25.41 -4.64
CA LYS A 429 17.30 24.64 -3.40
C LYS A 429 17.77 23.19 -3.57
N ASN A 430 17.51 22.57 -4.72
CA ASN A 430 17.86 21.18 -5.02
C ASN A 430 19.28 20.96 -5.58
N VAL A 431 19.91 21.99 -6.17
CA VAL A 431 21.24 21.88 -6.80
C VAL A 431 22.32 21.32 -5.86
N PRO A 432 22.47 21.76 -4.59
CA PRO A 432 23.51 21.22 -3.72
C PRO A 432 23.45 19.71 -3.53
N PHE A 433 22.25 19.15 -3.36
CA PHE A 433 22.03 17.70 -3.25
C PHE A 433 22.35 16.98 -4.57
N ALA A 434 21.87 17.50 -5.70
CA ALA A 434 22.17 16.93 -7.02
C ALA A 434 23.68 16.85 -7.31
N LEU A 435 24.43 17.92 -7.01
CA LEU A 435 25.88 17.95 -7.16
C LEU A 435 26.58 16.97 -6.21
N SER A 436 26.07 16.81 -4.98
CA SER A 436 26.59 15.88 -3.97
C SER A 436 26.51 14.43 -4.42
N VAL A 437 25.39 14.04 -5.03
CA VAL A 437 25.22 12.70 -5.64
C VAL A 437 26.19 12.50 -6.81
N ALA A 438 26.33 13.48 -7.70
CA ALA A 438 27.28 13.41 -8.81
C ALA A 438 28.75 13.29 -8.37
N GLU A 439 29.15 14.01 -7.33
CA GLU A 439 30.50 13.93 -6.78
C GLU A 439 30.78 12.60 -6.12
N THR A 440 29.78 12.05 -5.43
CA THR A 440 29.88 10.74 -4.77
C THR A 440 30.13 9.63 -5.76
N ALA A 441 29.54 9.67 -6.96
CA ALA A 441 29.76 8.63 -7.97
C ALA A 441 31.24 8.38 -8.32
N ALA A 442 32.12 9.38 -8.21
CA ALA A 442 33.55 9.17 -8.44
C ALA A 442 34.22 8.25 -7.40
N HIS A 443 33.67 8.22 -6.18
CA HIS A 443 34.07 7.38 -5.06
C HIS A 443 32.80 6.84 -4.39
N PRO A 444 32.13 5.85 -5.01
CA PRO A 444 30.73 5.56 -4.72
C PRO A 444 30.49 5.05 -3.31
N ASP A 445 31.52 4.58 -2.60
CA ASP A 445 31.40 4.27 -1.18
C ASP A 445 31.62 5.49 -0.26
N ARG A 446 32.24 6.59 -0.70
CA ARG A 446 32.55 7.77 0.14
C ARG A 446 31.67 8.97 -0.23
N PRO A 447 30.62 9.28 0.55
CA PRO A 447 29.68 10.34 0.22
C PRO A 447 30.33 11.73 0.25
N SER A 448 30.00 12.56 -0.75
CA SER A 448 30.25 14.00 -0.75
C SER A 448 28.97 14.72 -0.33
N SER A 449 28.77 14.93 0.98
CA SER A 449 27.51 15.45 1.52
C SER A 449 27.38 16.98 1.45
N ALA A 450 26.27 17.49 0.90
CA ALA A 450 25.91 18.91 0.94
C ALA A 450 25.83 19.49 2.36
N VAL A 451 25.46 18.65 3.34
CA VAL A 451 25.32 19.04 4.76
C VAL A 451 26.53 18.66 5.63
N GLY A 452 27.62 18.20 5.01
CA GLY A 452 28.86 17.82 5.69
C GLY A 452 28.76 16.58 6.59
N MET A 453 27.78 15.69 6.38
CA MET A 453 27.70 14.41 7.07
C MET A 453 28.67 13.40 6.44
N GLU A 454 29.23 12.54 7.27
CA GLU A 454 30.10 11.44 6.84
C GLU A 454 29.39 10.10 7.02
N ALA A 455 29.72 9.12 6.17
CA ALA A 455 29.33 7.73 6.38
C ALA A 455 30.49 7.01 7.11
N PRO A 456 30.36 6.65 8.40
CA PRO A 456 31.42 5.98 9.14
C PRO A 456 31.77 4.62 8.52
N ASP A 457 33.01 4.16 8.70
CA ASP A 457 33.45 2.85 8.18
C ASP A 457 32.79 1.67 8.90
N PHE A 458 32.37 1.88 10.15
CA PHE A 458 31.68 0.92 11.01
C PHE A 458 30.55 1.62 11.77
N THR A 459 29.34 1.05 11.72
CA THR A 459 28.18 1.42 12.52
C THR A 459 27.85 0.24 13.42
N VAL A 460 28.01 0.42 14.73
CA VAL A 460 27.78 -0.64 15.73
C VAL A 460 26.29 -0.82 16.00
N ASP A 461 25.92 -2.04 16.39
CA ASP A 461 24.57 -2.41 16.84
C ASP A 461 24.62 -2.76 18.33
N PRO A 462 24.58 -1.74 19.22
CA PRO A 462 24.92 -1.93 20.62
C PRO A 462 23.74 -2.44 21.44
N PHE A 463 24.05 -3.29 22.42
CA PHE A 463 23.12 -3.67 23.47
C PHE A 463 23.85 -3.73 24.82
N THR A 464 23.12 -3.65 25.92
CA THR A 464 23.69 -3.61 27.28
C THR A 464 23.60 -4.94 28.01
N THR A 465 22.75 -5.85 27.54
CA THR A 465 22.44 -7.13 28.21
C THR A 465 22.62 -8.29 27.24
N SER A 466 23.36 -9.31 27.68
CA SER A 466 23.53 -10.57 26.96
C SER A 466 23.01 -11.76 27.78
N TYR A 467 22.28 -12.65 27.13
CA TYR A 467 21.79 -13.91 27.69
C TYR A 467 22.64 -15.13 27.25
N ALA A 468 23.80 -14.88 26.65
CA ALA A 468 24.78 -15.88 26.25
C ALA A 468 25.42 -16.52 27.48
N ARG A 469 24.89 -17.67 27.91
CA ARG A 469 25.35 -18.38 29.10
C ARG A 469 25.99 -19.70 28.68
N TRP A 470 27.32 -19.76 28.73
CA TRP A 470 28.11 -20.89 28.19
C TRP A 470 27.80 -21.17 26.71
N ALA A 471 27.47 -20.10 25.99
CA ALA A 471 27.31 -20.08 24.56
C ALA A 471 27.97 -18.80 24.04
N ASP A 472 28.34 -18.83 22.78
CA ASP A 472 28.85 -17.65 22.08
C ASP A 472 27.78 -16.56 21.97
N GLN A 473 28.15 -15.31 22.22
CA GLN A 473 27.31 -14.14 21.92
C GLN A 473 27.58 -13.66 20.50
N GLU A 474 26.55 -13.65 19.65
CA GLU A 474 26.65 -13.05 18.32
C GLU A 474 26.60 -11.52 18.39
N ILE A 475 27.49 -10.84 17.66
CA ILE A 475 27.58 -9.38 17.57
C ILE A 475 27.49 -8.97 16.09
N SER A 476 26.74 -7.90 15.81
CA SER A 476 26.64 -7.21 14.52
C SER A 476 27.56 -6.02 14.39
N VAL A 477 27.92 -5.72 13.14
CA VAL A 477 28.34 -4.39 12.71
C VAL A 477 27.95 -4.18 11.25
N THR A 478 27.39 -3.02 10.93
CA THR A 478 27.30 -2.57 9.54
C THR A 478 28.62 -1.93 9.16
N ALA A 479 29.28 -2.42 8.12
CA ALA A 479 30.61 -1.96 7.74
C ALA A 479 30.76 -1.75 6.24
N ARG A 480 31.53 -0.73 5.87
CA ARG A 480 31.83 -0.43 4.47
C ARG A 480 32.52 -1.62 3.80
N LYS A 481 32.00 -2.10 2.67
CA LYS A 481 32.54 -3.26 1.95
C LYS A 481 34.01 -3.09 1.57
N SER A 482 34.45 -1.88 1.22
CA SER A 482 35.84 -1.61 0.80
C SER A 482 36.89 -1.64 1.92
N VAL A 483 36.49 -1.58 3.19
CA VAL A 483 37.39 -1.76 4.34
C VAL A 483 37.92 -3.20 4.34
N ARG A 484 39.22 -3.39 4.49
CA ARG A 484 39.88 -4.71 4.52
C ARG A 484 40.18 -5.14 5.95
N ASP A 485 40.49 -6.42 6.11
CA ASP A 485 40.94 -7.00 7.39
C ASP A 485 40.00 -6.66 8.56
N LYS A 486 38.68 -6.75 8.30
CA LYS A 486 37.64 -6.44 9.27
C LYS A 486 37.66 -7.47 10.41
N GLU A 487 37.82 -7.00 11.63
CA GLU A 487 37.91 -7.84 12.82
C GLU A 487 37.06 -7.27 13.95
N LEU A 488 36.33 -8.16 14.64
CA LEU A 488 35.77 -7.91 15.95
C LEU A 488 36.92 -7.93 16.97
N ARG A 489 36.95 -6.95 17.85
CA ARG A 489 37.83 -6.86 19.01
C ARG A 489 36.97 -6.82 20.26
N TYR A 490 37.38 -7.56 21.29
CA TYR A 490 36.68 -7.51 22.56
C TYR A 490 37.61 -7.77 23.74
N ARG A 491 37.21 -7.34 24.94
CA ARG A 491 37.86 -7.75 26.19
C ARG A 491 36.84 -7.96 27.29
N VAL A 492 37.12 -8.92 28.16
CA VAL A 492 36.27 -9.26 29.30
C VAL A 492 36.88 -8.67 30.58
N ASN A 493 36.09 -7.92 31.34
CA ASN A 493 36.48 -7.33 32.64
C ASN A 493 37.82 -6.56 32.61
N GLY A 494 38.09 -5.84 31.52
CA GLY A 494 39.34 -5.07 31.36
C GLY A 494 40.59 -5.93 31.11
N GLY A 495 40.43 -7.23 30.85
CA GLY A 495 41.51 -8.17 30.58
C GLY A 495 42.17 -8.00 29.21
N ARG A 496 42.78 -9.08 28.71
CA ARG A 496 43.44 -9.06 27.39
C ARG A 496 42.43 -8.81 26.27
N VAL A 497 42.90 -8.20 25.19
CA VAL A 497 42.10 -8.05 23.97
C VAL A 497 42.12 -9.35 23.17
N HIS A 498 40.94 -9.77 22.76
CA HIS A 498 40.68 -10.88 21.85
C HIS A 498 40.29 -10.36 20.48
N ASP A 499 40.47 -11.19 19.44
CA ASP A 499 40.00 -10.89 18.09
C ASP A 499 39.32 -12.05 17.41
N GLN A 500 38.38 -11.71 16.55
CA GLN A 500 37.61 -12.64 15.75
C GLN A 500 37.40 -12.07 14.35
N LYS A 501 37.45 -12.95 13.35
CA LYS A 501 37.14 -12.56 11.98
C LYS A 501 35.66 -12.30 11.82
N LEU A 502 35.33 -11.23 11.12
CA LEU A 502 33.96 -10.92 10.73
C LEU A 502 33.52 -11.77 9.54
N ARG A 503 32.28 -12.27 9.58
CA ARG A 503 31.61 -12.96 8.48
C ARG A 503 30.45 -12.09 7.95
N PRO A 504 30.26 -11.94 6.64
CA PRO A 504 29.06 -11.30 6.11
C PRO A 504 27.81 -12.03 6.59
N TRP A 505 26.79 -11.26 6.98
CA TRP A 505 25.44 -11.77 7.21
C TRP A 505 24.78 -11.97 5.85
N LYS A 506 24.04 -13.07 5.69
CA LYS A 506 23.46 -13.45 4.39
C LYS A 506 22.03 -12.95 4.20
N GLY A 507 21.53 -12.16 5.15
CA GLY A 507 20.10 -11.90 5.29
C GLY A 507 19.40 -12.98 6.10
N GLY A 508 18.19 -12.65 6.53
CA GLY A 508 17.26 -13.59 7.15
C GLY A 508 16.22 -14.09 6.15
N GLU A 509 15.11 -14.62 6.66
CA GLU A 509 14.05 -15.25 5.85
C GLU A 509 13.21 -14.24 5.05
N THR A 510 12.98 -13.04 5.60
CA THR A 510 12.10 -12.02 5.02
C THR A 510 12.88 -10.83 4.46
N PHE A 511 13.92 -10.38 5.16
CA PHE A 511 14.71 -9.21 4.76
C PHE A 511 16.22 -9.34 5.03
N GLY A 512 16.98 -8.48 4.36
CA GLY A 512 18.45 -8.38 4.45
C GLY A 512 19.18 -9.24 3.43
N GLY A 513 20.50 -9.05 3.34
CA GLY A 513 21.40 -9.87 2.50
C GLY A 513 21.54 -9.44 1.03
N GLU A 514 20.53 -8.78 0.46
CA GLU A 514 20.53 -8.34 -0.94
C GLU A 514 20.68 -6.81 -1.09
N ASP A 515 20.13 -6.03 -0.16
CA ASP A 515 20.10 -4.56 -0.20
C ASP A 515 21.39 -3.94 0.39
N ASN A 516 22.56 -4.25 -0.19
CA ASN A 516 23.88 -4.00 0.43
C ASN A 516 25.00 -3.59 -0.55
N LEU A 517 24.79 -2.67 -1.48
CA LEU A 517 25.73 -2.27 -2.53
C LEU A 517 27.11 -1.81 -2.03
N HIS A 518 27.19 -0.93 -1.03
CA HIS A 518 28.46 -0.34 -0.57
C HIS A 518 28.80 -0.66 0.88
N PHE A 519 27.79 -0.88 1.70
CA PHE A 519 27.88 -1.37 3.07
C PHE A 519 27.32 -2.78 3.15
N ASP A 520 27.78 -3.54 4.15
CA ASP A 520 27.24 -4.86 4.44
C ASP A 520 27.15 -5.04 5.94
N GLU A 521 26.27 -5.93 6.37
CA GLU A 521 26.21 -6.36 7.75
C GLU A 521 27.17 -7.54 7.97
N TYR A 522 27.94 -7.48 9.04
CA TYR A 522 28.86 -8.53 9.43
C TYR A 522 28.54 -9.01 10.84
N ARG A 523 28.71 -10.31 11.05
CA ARG A 523 28.58 -10.95 12.36
C ARG A 523 29.91 -11.50 12.83
N ALA A 524 30.11 -11.57 14.13
CA ALA A 524 31.13 -12.40 14.77
C ALA A 524 30.65 -12.84 16.15
N LYS A 525 31.31 -13.85 16.70
CA LYS A 525 30.96 -14.45 17.99
C LYS A 525 31.98 -14.07 19.05
N VAL A 526 31.52 -13.50 20.16
CA VAL A 526 32.30 -13.40 21.39
C VAL A 526 32.18 -14.72 22.14
N GLN A 527 33.31 -15.36 22.40
CA GLN A 527 33.36 -16.65 23.08
C GLN A 527 33.02 -16.53 24.56
N ASP A 528 32.24 -17.50 25.04
CA ASP A 528 31.85 -17.82 26.42
C ASP A 528 32.39 -16.89 27.53
N GLY A 529 31.48 -16.29 28.29
CA GLY A 529 31.77 -15.56 29.53
C GLY A 529 30.98 -16.10 30.72
N ASP A 530 31.38 -15.67 31.91
CA ASP A 530 30.68 -15.97 33.15
C ASP A 530 29.61 -14.92 33.46
N VAL A 531 28.58 -15.32 34.21
CA VAL A 531 27.54 -14.40 34.66
C VAL A 531 28.16 -13.23 35.44
N GLY A 532 27.79 -12.01 35.07
CA GLY A 532 28.32 -10.77 35.63
C GLY A 532 29.51 -10.19 34.86
N ASP A 533 30.07 -10.91 33.90
CA ASP A 533 31.15 -10.41 33.05
C ASP A 533 30.70 -9.19 32.24
N LYS A 534 31.56 -8.17 32.21
CA LYS A 534 31.42 -7.00 31.34
C LYS A 534 32.30 -7.16 30.13
N VAL A 535 31.69 -7.19 28.95
CA VAL A 535 32.39 -7.36 27.68
C VAL A 535 32.37 -6.04 26.93
N GLU A 536 33.54 -5.43 26.76
CA GLU A 536 33.73 -4.28 25.88
C GLU A 536 34.03 -4.77 24.46
N VAL A 537 33.34 -4.22 23.46
CA VAL A 537 33.39 -4.61 22.05
C VAL A 537 33.66 -3.40 21.16
N TRP A 538 34.51 -3.59 20.14
CA TRP A 538 34.71 -2.66 19.03
C TRP A 538 35.20 -3.39 17.78
N PHE A 539 35.23 -2.69 16.65
CA PHE A 539 35.64 -3.25 15.37
C PHE A 539 36.83 -2.50 14.81
N THR A 540 37.72 -3.22 14.14
CA THR A 540 38.89 -2.65 13.48
C THR A 540 38.99 -3.11 12.04
N GLY A 541 39.60 -2.28 11.20
CA GLY A 541 39.90 -2.64 9.82
C GLY A 541 40.95 -1.73 9.20
N ARG A 542 41.12 -1.86 7.89
CA ARG A 542 42.03 -1.01 7.10
C ARG A 542 41.33 -0.40 5.90
N THR A 543 41.54 0.90 5.69
CA THR A 543 41.06 1.57 4.47
C THR A 543 41.77 1.03 3.23
N LYS A 544 41.28 1.37 2.03
CA LYS A 544 41.96 1.04 0.76
C LYS A 544 43.40 1.59 0.69
N ALA A 545 43.69 2.67 1.40
CA ALA A 545 45.03 3.26 1.52
C ALA A 545 45.92 2.58 2.59
N GLY A 546 45.38 1.64 3.35
CA GLY A 546 46.11 0.88 4.38
C GLY A 546 46.06 1.48 5.80
N GLU A 547 45.39 2.62 5.97
CA GLU A 547 45.20 3.29 7.26
C GLU A 547 44.31 2.44 8.18
N ARG A 548 44.62 2.42 9.48
CA ARG A 548 43.80 1.71 10.47
C ARG A 548 42.57 2.53 10.81
N VAL A 549 41.43 1.87 10.87
CA VAL A 549 40.15 2.46 11.27
C VAL A 549 39.53 1.62 12.38
N SER A 550 38.76 2.28 13.24
CA SER A 550 38.10 1.67 14.41
C SER A 550 36.69 2.21 14.56
N SER A 551 35.77 1.37 15.01
CA SER A 551 34.44 1.80 15.45
C SER A 551 34.49 2.46 16.83
N GLU A 552 33.36 3.04 17.23
CA GLU A 552 33.05 3.28 18.64
C GLU A 552 33.01 1.96 19.43
N HIS A 553 33.23 2.06 20.74
CA HIS A 553 33.18 0.94 21.66
C HIS A 553 31.82 0.90 22.35
N PHE A 554 31.28 -0.30 22.59
CA PHE A 554 30.14 -0.48 23.48
C PHE A 554 30.40 -1.61 24.47
N THR A 555 29.62 -1.68 25.54
CA THR A 555 29.78 -2.70 26.59
C THR A 555 28.45 -3.33 26.92
N TYR A 556 28.44 -4.66 27.02
CA TYR A 556 27.31 -5.41 27.55
C TYR A 556 27.72 -6.22 28.78
N THR A 557 26.72 -6.59 29.59
CA THR A 557 26.90 -7.47 30.74
C THR A 557 26.22 -8.81 30.48
N LEU A 558 26.89 -9.92 30.80
CA LEU A 558 26.27 -11.25 30.80
C LEU A 558 25.34 -11.34 32.01
N ALA A 559 24.03 -11.36 31.76
CA ALA A 559 23.04 -11.39 32.82
C ALA A 559 22.93 -12.80 33.43
N ASP A 560 22.63 -12.84 34.73
CA ASP A 560 22.15 -14.10 35.33
C ASP A 560 20.75 -14.37 34.80
N ARG A 561 20.58 -15.52 34.15
CA ARG A 561 19.27 -15.98 33.70
C ARG A 561 18.99 -17.40 34.18
N PRO A 562 17.72 -17.72 34.50
CA PRO A 562 17.29 -19.10 34.72
C PRO A 562 17.68 -19.98 33.52
N ARG A 563 17.96 -21.27 33.78
CA ARG A 563 18.11 -22.26 32.70
C ARG A 563 16.74 -22.48 32.06
N ALA A 564 16.45 -21.71 31.01
CA ALA A 564 15.18 -21.62 30.33
C ALA A 564 15.36 -21.79 28.83
N ASP A 565 14.41 -22.48 28.20
CA ASP A 565 14.31 -22.72 26.76
C ASP A 565 13.27 -21.82 26.08
N VAL A 566 12.39 -21.19 26.87
CA VAL A 566 11.40 -20.21 26.41
C VAL A 566 11.65 -18.86 27.10
N LEU A 567 11.47 -17.76 26.35
CA LEU A 567 11.43 -16.41 26.92
C LEU A 567 9.98 -15.90 26.93
N VAL A 568 9.50 -15.47 28.10
CA VAL A 568 8.23 -14.75 28.24
C VAL A 568 8.53 -13.26 28.29
N ILE A 569 8.10 -12.53 27.26
CA ILE A 569 8.16 -11.06 27.21
C ILE A 569 6.82 -10.52 27.69
N ALA A 570 6.86 -9.70 28.73
CA ALA A 570 5.70 -9.01 29.28
C ALA A 570 5.73 -7.53 28.90
N GLU A 571 4.77 -7.10 28.09
CA GLU A 571 4.60 -5.72 27.64
C GLU A 571 3.25 -5.16 28.12
N GLU A 572 3.03 -5.13 29.43
CA GLU A 572 1.76 -4.68 30.03
C GLU A 572 1.63 -3.13 30.09
N GLY A 573 2.63 -2.40 29.60
CA GLY A 573 2.76 -0.94 29.75
C GLY A 573 3.03 -0.47 31.19
N ALA A 574 3.17 -1.41 32.11
CA ALA A 574 3.49 -1.24 33.53
C ALA A 574 4.30 -2.47 33.99
N PRO A 575 4.96 -2.43 35.16
CA PRO A 575 5.66 -3.59 35.69
C PRO A 575 4.77 -4.84 35.69
N ALA A 576 5.31 -5.95 35.19
CA ALA A 576 4.48 -7.06 34.77
C ALA A 576 3.74 -7.74 35.94
N HIS A 577 2.44 -7.98 35.77
CA HIS A 577 1.57 -8.58 36.78
C HIS A 577 1.15 -10.02 36.45
N HIS A 578 1.12 -10.39 35.17
CA HIS A 578 0.57 -11.67 34.71
C HIS A 578 1.63 -12.75 34.40
N THR A 579 2.92 -12.46 34.54
CA THR A 579 4.03 -13.36 34.14
C THR A 579 3.91 -14.75 34.73
N ARG A 580 3.49 -14.87 35.99
CA ARG A 580 3.31 -16.15 36.68
C ARG A 580 2.34 -17.07 35.95
N THR A 581 1.27 -16.55 35.37
CA THR A 581 0.29 -17.33 34.60
C THR A 581 0.96 -18.07 33.44
N TYR A 582 1.83 -17.36 32.70
CA TYR A 582 2.55 -17.90 31.56
C TYR A 582 3.64 -18.88 32.00
N VAL A 583 4.43 -18.52 33.01
CA VAL A 583 5.51 -19.37 33.54
C VAL A 583 4.97 -20.69 34.10
N ASP A 584 3.88 -20.65 34.88
CA ASP A 584 3.27 -21.85 35.46
C ASP A 584 2.69 -22.76 34.36
N ALA A 585 2.06 -22.20 33.33
CA ALA A 585 1.56 -22.96 32.18
C ALA A 585 2.71 -23.61 31.37
N LEU A 586 3.80 -22.89 31.13
CA LEU A 586 4.99 -23.45 30.48
C LEU A 586 5.60 -24.60 31.31
N ALA A 587 5.69 -24.44 32.63
CA ALA A 587 6.20 -25.49 33.50
C ALA A 587 5.39 -26.79 33.41
N THR A 588 4.06 -26.70 33.29
CA THR A 588 3.19 -27.88 33.15
C THR A 588 3.34 -28.60 31.81
N THR A 589 3.85 -27.91 30.78
CA THR A 589 4.13 -28.50 29.46
C THR A 589 5.56 -29.01 29.32
N GLY A 590 6.36 -28.94 30.40
CA GLY A 590 7.75 -29.43 30.45
C GLY A 590 8.79 -28.38 30.05
N HIS A 591 8.39 -27.14 29.81
CA HIS A 591 9.26 -26.04 29.41
C HIS A 591 9.66 -25.16 30.61
N ARG A 592 10.85 -24.57 30.56
CA ARG A 592 11.33 -23.61 31.57
C ARG A 592 11.39 -22.23 30.94
N ALA A 593 10.83 -21.26 31.66
CA ALA A 593 10.71 -19.88 31.19
C ALA A 593 11.67 -18.93 31.90
N ALA A 594 12.24 -18.00 31.13
CA ALA A 594 12.78 -16.74 31.66
C ALA A 594 11.75 -15.63 31.39
N VAL A 595 11.77 -14.56 32.18
CA VAL A 595 10.85 -13.42 32.04
C VAL A 595 11.62 -12.17 31.68
N TRP A 596 11.13 -11.45 30.67
CA TRP A 596 11.58 -10.12 30.29
C TRP A 596 10.43 -9.12 30.45
N ASP A 597 10.49 -8.29 31.49
CA ASP A 597 9.53 -7.20 31.68
C ASP A 597 10.00 -5.95 30.90
N VAL A 598 9.24 -5.58 29.86
CA VAL A 598 9.54 -4.44 28.99
C VAL A 598 9.45 -3.11 29.75
N ALA A 599 8.56 -2.98 30.74
CA ALA A 599 8.38 -1.74 31.48
C ALA A 599 9.61 -1.40 32.34
N THR A 600 10.38 -2.41 32.76
CA THR A 600 11.57 -2.22 33.61
C THR A 600 12.89 -2.36 32.84
N GLN A 601 12.91 -3.10 31.73
CA GLN A 601 14.13 -3.42 30.98
C GLN A 601 14.16 -2.85 29.56
N GLY A 602 13.06 -2.25 29.08
CA GLY A 602 12.90 -1.81 27.68
C GLY A 602 12.67 -2.98 26.72
N ALA A 603 12.62 -2.70 25.42
CA ALA A 603 12.49 -3.75 24.41
C ALA A 603 13.73 -4.67 24.40
N PRO A 604 13.54 -6.01 24.37
CA PRO A 604 14.67 -6.94 24.36
C PRO A 604 15.44 -6.86 23.03
N HIS A 605 16.77 -6.81 23.09
CA HIS A 605 17.58 -6.80 21.87
C HIS A 605 17.52 -8.16 21.15
N ALA A 606 17.35 -8.16 19.83
CA ALA A 606 17.22 -9.37 19.03
C ALA A 606 18.43 -10.31 19.18
N LEU A 607 19.65 -9.80 19.08
CA LEU A 607 20.85 -10.63 19.29
C LEU A 607 21.29 -10.76 20.75
N GLY A 608 21.04 -9.75 21.58
CA GLY A 608 21.54 -9.76 22.97
C GLY A 608 20.72 -10.69 23.85
N VAL A 609 19.42 -10.79 23.56
CA VAL A 609 18.43 -11.46 24.41
C VAL A 609 17.68 -12.54 23.63
N LEU A 610 16.98 -12.17 22.54
CA LEU A 610 16.01 -13.06 21.89
C LEU A 610 16.67 -14.27 21.21
N SER A 611 17.80 -14.08 20.53
CA SER A 611 18.53 -15.14 19.80
C SER A 611 19.03 -16.30 20.69
N HIS A 612 18.98 -16.15 22.01
CA HIS A 612 19.33 -17.18 22.98
C HIS A 612 18.17 -18.11 23.36
N PHE A 613 17.04 -17.96 22.67
CA PHE A 613 15.86 -18.80 22.79
C PHE A 613 15.41 -19.22 21.40
N ARG A 614 14.85 -20.43 21.29
CA ARG A 614 14.17 -20.86 20.07
C ARG A 614 12.74 -20.33 20.00
N THR A 615 12.11 -20.18 21.17
CA THR A 615 10.70 -19.81 21.30
C THR A 615 10.55 -18.63 22.24
N VAL A 616 9.76 -17.65 21.81
CA VAL A 616 9.38 -16.47 22.56
C VAL A 616 7.86 -16.47 22.73
N VAL A 617 7.39 -16.14 23.93
CA VAL A 617 5.99 -15.85 24.23
C VAL A 617 5.91 -14.38 24.56
N HIS A 618 5.26 -13.58 23.72
CA HIS A 618 5.02 -12.17 23.96
C HIS A 618 3.55 -11.96 24.33
N TYR A 619 3.30 -11.23 25.42
CA TYR A 619 1.96 -10.82 25.78
C TYR A 619 1.89 -9.37 26.26
N THR A 620 0.76 -8.72 25.98
CA THR A 620 0.61 -7.27 26.17
C THR A 620 -0.43 -6.85 27.22
N GLY A 621 -1.14 -7.81 27.81
CA GLY A 621 -2.28 -7.52 28.69
C GLY A 621 -3.33 -6.65 27.98
N ALA A 622 -3.72 -5.53 28.60
CA ALA A 622 -4.72 -4.59 28.06
C ALA A 622 -4.15 -3.53 27.10
N LYS A 623 -2.88 -3.66 26.68
CA LYS A 623 -2.18 -2.69 25.83
C LYS A 623 -1.91 -3.26 24.44
N ALA A 624 -1.72 -2.36 23.47
CA ALA A 624 -1.21 -2.72 22.16
C ALA A 624 0.32 -2.87 22.22
N PRO A 625 0.92 -3.77 21.42
CA PRO A 625 2.38 -3.87 21.32
C PRO A 625 3.04 -2.55 20.95
N THR A 626 4.26 -2.30 21.44
CA THR A 626 5.03 -1.10 21.02
C THR A 626 5.91 -1.39 19.81
N GLY A 627 6.15 -0.36 18.99
CA GLY A 627 7.01 -0.46 17.80
C GLY A 627 8.41 -1.04 18.09
N PRO A 628 9.15 -0.59 19.12
CA PRO A 628 10.46 -1.17 19.45
C PRO A 628 10.42 -2.67 19.76
N THR A 629 9.42 -3.14 20.53
CA THR A 629 9.27 -4.57 20.83
C THR A 629 8.91 -5.36 19.57
N GLN A 630 8.00 -4.84 18.74
CA GLN A 630 7.68 -5.47 17.45
C GLN A 630 8.87 -5.56 16.51
N LEU A 631 9.70 -4.51 16.40
CA LEU A 631 10.91 -4.55 15.57
C LEU A 631 11.92 -5.60 16.05
N ALA A 632 12.05 -5.77 17.37
CA ALA A 632 12.90 -6.80 17.95
C ALA A 632 12.36 -8.22 17.67
N LEU A 633 11.05 -8.43 17.85
CA LEU A 633 10.38 -9.69 17.51
C LEU A 633 10.47 -10.00 16.02
N ARG A 634 10.33 -8.98 15.16
CA ARG A 634 10.49 -9.09 13.71
C ARG A 634 11.89 -9.54 13.33
N ALA A 635 12.93 -8.95 13.92
CA ALA A 635 14.31 -9.37 13.69
C ALA A 635 14.57 -10.79 14.20
N PHE A 636 13.96 -11.18 15.32
CA PHE A 636 14.02 -12.55 15.85
C PHE A 636 13.35 -13.57 14.91
N LEU A 637 12.17 -13.28 14.40
CA LEU A 637 11.47 -14.12 13.40
C LEU A 637 12.26 -14.21 12.09
N ASN A 638 12.87 -13.11 11.64
CA ASN A 638 13.70 -13.10 10.44
C ASN A 638 14.92 -14.04 10.53
N GLU A 639 15.36 -14.39 11.74
CA GLU A 639 16.45 -15.35 12.00
C GLU A 639 15.94 -16.78 12.30
N GLY A 640 14.65 -17.07 12.03
CA GLY A 640 14.02 -18.39 12.22
C GLY A 640 13.51 -18.65 13.65
N GLY A 641 13.32 -17.59 14.44
CA GLY A 641 12.71 -17.65 15.77
C GLY A 641 11.23 -18.07 15.72
N LYS A 642 10.70 -18.61 16.82
CA LYS A 642 9.29 -19.00 16.94
C LYS A 642 8.56 -18.13 17.95
N LEU A 643 7.37 -17.64 17.61
CA LEU A 643 6.63 -16.66 18.44
C LEU A 643 5.20 -17.11 18.77
N LEU A 644 4.84 -17.07 20.05
CA LEU A 644 3.45 -16.90 20.48
C LEU A 644 3.23 -15.42 20.78
N GLU A 645 2.33 -14.78 20.05
CA GLU A 645 1.84 -13.42 20.32
C GLU A 645 0.44 -13.53 20.95
N ALA A 646 0.23 -12.96 22.14
CA ALA A 646 -1.03 -13.08 22.87
C ALA A 646 -1.50 -11.75 23.49
N GLY A 647 -2.77 -11.43 23.30
CA GLY A 647 -3.40 -10.28 23.94
C GLY A 647 -4.51 -9.69 23.09
N GLU A 648 -5.42 -8.96 23.74
CA GLU A 648 -6.61 -8.46 23.07
C GLU A 648 -6.30 -7.52 21.91
N LEU A 649 -5.28 -6.67 22.08
CA LEU A 649 -4.90 -5.63 21.12
C LEU A 649 -3.73 -6.03 20.21
N THR A 650 -3.35 -7.31 20.21
CA THR A 650 -2.29 -7.84 19.32
C THR A 650 -2.82 -8.15 17.92
N GLY A 651 -1.93 -8.27 16.93
CA GLY A 651 -2.28 -8.66 15.56
C GLY A 651 -3.08 -7.62 14.77
N GLY A 652 -2.73 -6.34 14.91
CA GLY A 652 -3.31 -5.22 14.16
C GLY A 652 -2.28 -4.13 13.86
N ASN A 653 -2.75 -2.90 13.62
CA ASN A 653 -1.87 -1.76 13.36
C ASN A 653 -0.98 -1.44 14.57
N ALA A 654 0.24 -1.04 14.30
CA ALA A 654 1.20 -0.55 15.28
C ALA A 654 1.88 0.73 14.81
N VAL A 655 2.41 1.49 15.77
CA VAL A 655 3.17 2.71 15.50
C VAL A 655 4.66 2.40 15.55
N VAL A 656 5.33 2.56 14.42
CA VAL A 656 6.78 2.37 14.26
C VAL A 656 7.39 3.67 13.76
N GLY A 657 8.15 4.36 14.62
CA GLY A 657 8.63 5.71 14.31
C GLY A 657 7.44 6.66 14.07
N ARG A 658 7.35 7.24 12.87
CA ARG A 658 6.22 8.08 12.44
C ARG A 658 5.13 7.31 11.70
N ALA A 659 5.40 6.07 11.31
CA ALA A 659 4.49 5.28 10.48
C ALA A 659 3.48 4.51 11.35
N SER A 660 2.25 4.40 10.84
CA SER A 660 1.23 3.46 11.32
C SER A 660 1.17 2.32 10.31
N THR A 661 1.47 1.09 10.74
CA THR A 661 1.66 -0.06 9.85
C THR A 661 1.05 -1.32 10.45
N ASN A 662 0.53 -2.22 9.60
CA ASN A 662 0.11 -3.57 9.95
C ASN A 662 1.09 -4.64 9.41
N ASP A 663 2.25 -4.28 8.85
CA ASP A 663 3.20 -5.21 8.23
C ASP A 663 3.56 -6.37 9.16
N PHE A 664 3.78 -6.09 10.44
CA PHE A 664 4.07 -7.15 11.42
C PHE A 664 2.91 -8.15 11.54
N SER A 665 1.68 -7.63 11.62
CA SER A 665 0.47 -8.46 11.68
C SER A 665 0.28 -9.28 10.40
N GLN A 666 0.38 -8.65 9.25
CA GLN A 666 0.07 -9.29 7.98
C GLN A 666 1.19 -10.25 7.53
N TYR A 667 2.45 -9.81 7.64
CA TYR A 667 3.58 -10.54 7.04
C TYR A 667 4.17 -11.60 7.98
N TYR A 668 4.02 -11.44 9.30
CA TYR A 668 4.63 -12.36 10.29
C TYR A 668 3.58 -13.08 11.14
N LEU A 669 2.48 -12.43 11.51
CA LEU A 669 1.43 -13.05 12.33
C LEU A 669 0.31 -13.69 11.49
N GLY A 670 0.30 -13.46 10.18
CA GLY A 670 -0.67 -14.04 9.26
C GLY A 670 -2.09 -13.44 9.37
N ALA A 671 -2.24 -12.29 10.02
CA ALA A 671 -3.51 -11.60 10.20
C ALA A 671 -3.59 -10.34 9.31
N TYR A 672 -4.42 -10.42 8.26
CA TYR A 672 -4.64 -9.34 7.29
C TYR A 672 -5.38 -8.15 7.90
N GLY A 673 -6.36 -8.46 8.74
CA GLY A 673 -7.24 -7.48 9.37
C GLY A 673 -7.63 -7.92 10.76
N ARG A 674 -7.81 -6.93 11.63
CA ARG A 674 -8.22 -7.11 13.03
C ARG A 674 -9.53 -6.39 13.28
N SER A 675 -10.43 -7.08 13.97
CA SER A 675 -11.63 -6.54 14.59
C SER A 675 -11.68 -6.96 16.07
N SER A 676 -12.61 -6.40 16.83
CA SER A 676 -12.90 -6.88 18.19
C SER A 676 -14.10 -7.83 18.17
N ALA A 677 -14.07 -8.82 19.06
CA ALA A 677 -15.15 -9.77 19.28
C ALA A 677 -15.76 -9.63 20.69
N PRO A 678 -16.39 -8.48 21.01
CA PRO A 678 -16.99 -8.28 22.33
C PRO A 678 -18.06 -9.35 22.59
N GLY A 679 -18.13 -9.85 23.83
CA GLY A 679 -19.04 -10.93 24.21
C GLY A 679 -18.49 -12.35 23.98
N ALA A 680 -17.22 -12.49 23.58
CA ALA A 680 -16.54 -13.78 23.63
C ALA A 680 -16.56 -14.36 25.06
N THR A 681 -17.03 -15.60 25.20
CA THR A 681 -17.17 -16.31 26.49
C THR A 681 -16.37 -17.60 26.56
N ALA A 682 -15.92 -18.13 25.43
CA ALA A 682 -15.04 -19.28 25.35
C ALA A 682 -14.25 -19.26 24.04
N PHE A 683 -13.16 -20.03 24.01
CA PHE A 683 -12.35 -20.30 22.84
C PHE A 683 -12.43 -21.78 22.47
N SER A 684 -12.44 -22.06 21.17
CA SER A 684 -12.29 -23.41 20.60
C SER A 684 -11.21 -23.36 19.54
N GLY A 685 -10.15 -24.15 19.73
CA GLY A 685 -9.11 -24.32 18.73
C GLY A 685 -9.63 -25.01 17.47
N LEU A 686 -9.09 -24.59 16.33
CA LEU A 686 -9.35 -25.11 14.99
C LEU A 686 -8.02 -25.46 14.31
N GLY A 687 -8.08 -26.24 13.24
CA GLY A 687 -6.91 -26.55 12.41
C GLY A 687 -5.71 -26.99 13.27
N PRO A 688 -4.57 -26.27 13.20
CA PRO A 688 -3.39 -26.57 14.01
C PRO A 688 -3.64 -26.62 15.53
N LEU A 689 -4.57 -25.83 16.08
CA LEU A 689 -4.91 -25.85 17.52
C LEU A 689 -6.12 -26.72 17.87
N ALA A 690 -6.62 -27.55 16.94
CA ALA A 690 -7.73 -28.45 17.20
C ALA A 690 -7.48 -29.35 18.44
N GLY A 691 -8.53 -29.57 19.23
CA GLY A 691 -8.46 -30.31 20.50
C GLY A 691 -8.23 -29.44 21.73
N THR A 692 -8.01 -28.14 21.57
CA THR A 692 -7.99 -27.16 22.67
C THR A 692 -9.32 -26.44 22.78
N ALA A 693 -9.83 -26.24 23.99
CA ALA A 693 -11.01 -25.41 24.24
C ALA A 693 -11.04 -24.97 25.71
N GLY A 694 -11.70 -23.85 26.00
CA GLY A 694 -11.88 -23.41 27.37
C GLY A 694 -12.70 -22.13 27.51
N PRO A 695 -13.28 -21.86 28.69
CA PRO A 695 -13.97 -20.61 28.96
C PRO A 695 -12.98 -19.44 28.92
N LEU A 696 -13.47 -18.27 28.53
CA LEU A 696 -12.77 -16.99 28.58
C LEU A 696 -13.49 -16.03 29.54
N ALA A 697 -12.73 -15.29 30.33
CA ALA A 697 -13.24 -14.26 31.22
C ALA A 697 -12.20 -13.16 31.43
N GLY A 698 -12.64 -11.97 31.83
CA GLY A 698 -11.74 -10.88 32.21
C GLY A 698 -10.80 -11.27 33.37
N ALA A 699 -9.58 -10.74 33.34
CA ALA A 699 -8.56 -10.94 34.35
C ALA A 699 -8.31 -9.64 35.15
N PRO A 700 -7.71 -9.70 36.35
CA PRO A 700 -7.37 -8.49 37.11
C PRO A 700 -6.47 -7.55 36.30
N GLY A 701 -6.94 -6.35 35.97
CA GLY A 701 -6.18 -5.39 35.16
C GLY A 701 -6.26 -5.59 33.64
N ASN A 702 -6.93 -6.65 33.19
CA ASN A 702 -7.17 -6.92 31.76
C ASN A 702 -8.60 -7.46 31.51
N PRO A 703 -9.61 -6.58 31.41
CA PRO A 703 -10.99 -7.00 31.11
C PRO A 703 -11.11 -7.45 29.65
N LEU A 704 -11.85 -8.55 29.40
CA LEU A 704 -12.06 -9.14 28.07
C LEU A 704 -13.08 -8.34 27.24
N ASP A 705 -12.75 -7.09 26.94
CA ASP A 705 -13.67 -6.13 26.32
C ASP A 705 -13.49 -6.05 24.81
N ALA A 706 -12.28 -6.30 24.30
CA ALA A 706 -11.92 -6.17 22.90
C ALA A 706 -11.01 -7.31 22.39
N PRO A 707 -11.33 -8.59 22.67
CA PRO A 707 -10.53 -9.70 22.16
C PRO A 707 -10.42 -9.65 20.64
N GLY A 708 -9.22 -9.91 20.15
CA GLY A 708 -8.87 -9.85 18.74
C GLY A 708 -9.59 -10.93 17.94
N ALA A 709 -10.21 -10.51 16.84
CA ALA A 709 -10.84 -11.36 15.84
C ALA A 709 -10.22 -11.03 14.48
N TYR A 710 -9.66 -12.04 13.84
CA TYR A 710 -8.76 -11.87 12.71
C TYR A 710 -9.30 -12.47 11.41
N ILE A 711 -8.92 -11.83 10.31
CA ILE A 711 -9.00 -12.40 8.96
C ILE A 711 -7.61 -12.94 8.63
N SER A 712 -7.52 -14.22 8.27
CA SER A 712 -6.26 -14.82 7.81
C SER A 712 -5.78 -14.12 6.53
N THR A 713 -4.50 -13.77 6.48
CA THR A 713 -3.83 -13.27 5.26
C THR A 713 -4.08 -14.17 4.06
N SER A 714 -4.03 -15.49 4.21
CA SER A 714 -4.28 -16.43 3.12
C SER A 714 -5.72 -16.45 2.59
N SER A 715 -6.68 -15.87 3.32
CA SER A 715 -8.05 -15.70 2.82
C SER A 715 -8.22 -14.47 1.91
N VAL A 716 -7.29 -13.51 1.98
CA VAL A 716 -7.30 -12.29 1.15
C VAL A 716 -6.20 -12.33 0.08
N LEU A 717 -5.03 -12.84 0.45
CA LEU A 717 -3.87 -13.08 -0.42
C LEU A 717 -3.67 -14.60 -0.52
N PRO A 718 -4.29 -15.28 -1.50
CA PRO A 718 -4.27 -16.74 -1.57
C PRO A 718 -2.84 -17.30 -1.55
N ALA A 719 -2.55 -18.24 -0.65
CA ALA A 719 -1.20 -18.79 -0.47
C ALA A 719 -0.59 -19.40 -1.74
N ALA A 720 -1.41 -19.83 -2.71
CA ALA A 720 -0.94 -20.31 -4.01
C ALA A 720 -0.28 -19.20 -4.85
N GLN A 721 -0.69 -17.94 -4.65
CA GLN A 721 -0.13 -16.75 -5.29
C GLN A 721 0.87 -16.02 -4.38
N PHE A 722 0.63 -16.04 -3.06
CA PHE A 722 1.42 -15.36 -2.04
C PHE A 722 1.93 -16.34 -0.97
N PRO A 723 2.77 -17.33 -1.33
CA PRO A 723 3.19 -18.38 -0.40
C PRO A 723 3.97 -17.86 0.82
N GLN A 724 4.64 -16.72 0.70
CA GLN A 724 5.33 -16.05 1.80
C GLN A 724 4.40 -15.56 2.92
N PHE A 725 3.09 -15.44 2.64
CA PHE A 725 2.07 -15.04 3.61
C PHE A 725 1.09 -16.16 3.94
N ALA A 726 1.53 -17.41 3.75
CA ALA A 726 0.76 -18.59 4.11
C ALA A 726 0.37 -18.52 5.61
N SER A 727 -0.94 -18.55 5.87
CA SER A 727 -1.49 -18.53 7.21
C SER A 727 -2.78 -19.34 7.29
N GLU A 728 -3.06 -19.86 8.46
CA GLU A 728 -4.21 -20.73 8.72
C GLU A 728 -5.02 -20.22 9.90
N GLN A 729 -6.33 -20.41 9.82
CA GLN A 729 -7.21 -20.21 10.95
C GLN A 729 -6.95 -21.26 12.03
N ALA A 730 -6.86 -20.79 13.27
CA ALA A 730 -6.45 -21.64 14.38
C ALA A 730 -7.43 -21.63 15.57
N GLY A 731 -8.46 -20.80 15.54
CA GLY A 731 -9.47 -20.85 16.59
C GLY A 731 -10.62 -19.88 16.42
N ARG A 732 -11.70 -20.14 17.15
CA ARG A 732 -12.94 -19.33 17.12
C ARG A 732 -13.44 -19.06 18.53
N TYR A 733 -14.24 -18.01 18.66
CA TYR A 733 -14.93 -17.70 19.91
C TYR A 733 -16.32 -18.32 19.97
N THR A 734 -16.76 -18.64 21.18
CA THR A 734 -18.17 -18.85 21.53
C THR A 734 -18.74 -17.56 22.10
N GLY A 735 -19.99 -17.23 21.78
CA GLY A 735 -20.69 -16.04 22.29
C GLY A 735 -20.42 -14.76 21.50
N ALA A 736 -19.39 -14.74 20.65
CA ALA A 736 -19.22 -13.71 19.64
C ALA A 736 -20.20 -13.95 18.48
N VAL A 737 -20.99 -12.93 18.14
CA VAL A 737 -21.90 -13.00 16.99
C VAL A 737 -21.12 -12.60 15.75
N ASN A 738 -20.98 -13.52 14.78
CA ASN A 738 -20.55 -13.14 13.43
C ASN A 738 -21.76 -12.57 12.70
N PRO A 739 -21.80 -11.26 12.39
CA PRO A 739 -22.94 -10.69 11.67
C PRO A 739 -23.09 -11.27 10.26
N TYR A 740 -22.06 -11.91 9.69
CA TYR A 740 -22.03 -12.46 8.32
C TYR A 740 -22.27 -13.98 8.24
N ALA A 741 -22.72 -14.61 9.34
CA ALA A 741 -23.28 -15.97 9.31
C ALA A 741 -24.73 -15.97 8.79
N PRO A 742 -25.26 -17.09 8.25
CA PRO A 742 -26.68 -17.19 7.86
C PRO A 742 -27.64 -16.77 8.99
N TYR A 743 -28.78 -16.19 8.63
CA TYR A 743 -29.81 -15.77 9.60
C TYR A 743 -30.46 -16.99 10.25
N ALA A 744 -30.77 -17.99 9.43
CA ALA A 744 -31.29 -19.28 9.84
C ALA A 744 -30.57 -20.41 9.07
N GLY A 745 -30.58 -21.62 9.62
CA GLY A 745 -30.02 -22.80 8.96
C GLY A 745 -28.52 -22.70 8.64
N GLN A 746 -28.14 -23.15 7.44
CA GLN A 746 -26.74 -23.30 7.01
C GLN A 746 -26.42 -22.60 5.68
N GLY A 747 -27.40 -21.95 5.06
CA GLY A 747 -27.24 -21.30 3.76
C GLY A 747 -27.84 -19.90 3.76
N MET A 748 -27.23 -19.01 2.98
CA MET A 748 -27.79 -17.70 2.64
C MET A 748 -27.44 -17.38 1.19
N ALA A 749 -28.19 -16.49 0.56
CA ALA A 749 -27.79 -15.86 -0.69
C ALA A 749 -26.87 -14.67 -0.38
N ALA A 750 -25.77 -14.54 -1.10
CA ALA A 750 -24.80 -13.46 -0.90
C ALA A 750 -24.32 -12.87 -2.21
N ALA A 751 -24.26 -11.54 -2.23
CA ALA A 751 -23.51 -10.74 -3.18
C ALA A 751 -22.40 -10.03 -2.40
N THR A 752 -21.16 -10.54 -2.46
CA THR A 752 -20.00 -9.86 -1.86
C THR A 752 -19.66 -8.61 -2.66
N HIS A 753 -19.03 -7.63 -2.00
CA HIS A 753 -18.59 -6.42 -2.68
C HIS A 753 -17.56 -6.72 -3.77
N GLU A 754 -17.72 -6.07 -4.91
CA GLU A 754 -16.72 -5.91 -5.97
C GLU A 754 -16.95 -4.52 -6.56
N ASP A 755 -15.88 -3.77 -6.83
CA ASP A 755 -16.00 -2.42 -7.36
C ASP A 755 -16.61 -2.46 -8.79
N ASN A 756 -17.49 -1.49 -9.12
CA ASN A 756 -18.17 -1.33 -10.41
C ASN A 756 -19.18 -2.44 -10.81
N ASP A 757 -19.75 -3.13 -9.85
CA ASP A 757 -20.64 -4.27 -10.08
C ASP A 757 -22.14 -3.96 -9.97
N TRP A 758 -22.98 -4.75 -10.67
CA TRP A 758 -24.43 -4.79 -10.46
C TRP A 758 -24.89 -6.25 -10.46
N LYS A 759 -25.07 -6.80 -9.26
CA LYS A 759 -25.48 -8.19 -9.02
C LYS A 759 -26.99 -8.26 -8.77
N ARG A 760 -27.70 -9.18 -9.39
CA ARG A 760 -29.17 -9.31 -9.25
C ARG A 760 -29.60 -10.72 -8.86
N LEU A 761 -30.47 -10.82 -7.88
CA LEU A 761 -31.15 -12.06 -7.48
C LEU A 761 -32.65 -11.94 -7.76
N THR A 762 -33.11 -12.63 -8.80
CA THR A 762 -34.42 -12.39 -9.43
C THR A 762 -35.38 -13.58 -9.30
N ARG A 763 -36.66 -13.31 -9.00
CA ARG A 763 -37.75 -14.30 -8.98
C ARG A 763 -39.09 -13.69 -9.39
N THR A 764 -39.90 -14.46 -10.12
CA THR A 764 -41.27 -14.10 -10.47
C THR A 764 -42.28 -14.78 -9.52
N PHE A 765 -43.22 -14.00 -8.99
CA PHE A 765 -44.32 -14.48 -8.15
C PHE A 765 -45.66 -14.35 -8.88
N ASP A 766 -46.52 -15.36 -8.74
CA ASP A 766 -47.86 -15.38 -9.35
C ASP A 766 -48.93 -14.91 -8.37
N LEU A 767 -49.38 -13.67 -8.53
CA LEU A 767 -50.43 -13.05 -7.72
C LEU A 767 -51.76 -12.95 -8.51
N THR A 768 -51.92 -13.69 -9.62
CA THR A 768 -53.11 -13.58 -10.49
C THR A 768 -54.42 -13.97 -9.80
N ALA A 769 -54.34 -14.83 -8.77
CA ALA A 769 -55.48 -15.25 -7.95
C ALA A 769 -55.57 -14.51 -6.60
N VAL A 770 -54.73 -13.50 -6.36
CA VAL A 770 -54.64 -12.77 -5.10
C VAL A 770 -55.26 -11.39 -5.24
N SER A 771 -56.06 -10.96 -4.26
CA SER A 771 -56.62 -9.61 -4.21
C SER A 771 -55.75 -8.69 -3.35
N ALA A 772 -55.78 -7.38 -3.60
CA ALA A 772 -55.06 -6.41 -2.76
C ALA A 772 -55.55 -6.42 -1.30
N ALA A 773 -56.79 -6.87 -1.04
CA ALA A 773 -57.31 -7.01 0.33
C ALA A 773 -56.62 -8.13 1.13
N ASP A 774 -56.00 -9.09 0.43
CA ASP A 774 -55.20 -10.14 1.05
C ASP A 774 -53.82 -9.64 1.50
N LYS A 775 -53.46 -8.39 1.17
CA LYS A 775 -52.18 -7.75 1.53
C LYS A 775 -50.97 -8.64 1.23
N PRO A 776 -50.77 -9.04 -0.05
CA PRO A 776 -49.60 -9.84 -0.40
C PRO A 776 -48.32 -9.05 -0.10
N GLU A 777 -47.37 -9.69 0.57
CA GLU A 777 -46.07 -9.10 0.88
C GLU A 777 -44.95 -10.13 0.76
N LEU A 778 -43.76 -9.66 0.40
CA LEU A 778 -42.54 -10.46 0.44
C LEU A 778 -41.75 -10.10 1.70
N ARG A 779 -41.48 -11.09 2.55
CA ARG A 779 -40.63 -10.95 3.73
C ARG A 779 -39.27 -11.60 3.50
N LEU A 780 -38.19 -11.00 3.99
CA LEU A 780 -36.82 -11.55 3.92
C LEU A 780 -36.02 -11.11 5.15
N ALA A 781 -35.11 -11.97 5.62
CA ALA A 781 -33.96 -11.51 6.39
C ALA A 781 -32.93 -10.91 5.44
N LEU A 782 -32.57 -9.65 5.63
CA LEU A 782 -31.44 -9.02 4.94
C LEU A 782 -30.37 -8.58 5.93
N ASN A 783 -29.11 -8.77 5.56
CA ASN A 783 -27.97 -8.08 6.14
C ASN A 783 -27.27 -7.38 4.98
N TRP A 784 -27.10 -6.07 5.08
CA TRP A 784 -26.29 -5.32 4.15
C TRP A 784 -25.19 -4.61 4.92
N ASN A 785 -23.99 -4.64 4.33
CA ASN A 785 -22.86 -3.81 4.67
C ASN A 785 -22.36 -3.30 3.32
N THR A 786 -22.98 -2.22 2.88
CA THR A 786 -22.61 -1.51 1.66
C THR A 786 -21.95 -0.20 2.08
N GLU A 787 -21.26 0.45 1.15
CA GLU A 787 -20.88 1.82 1.37
C GLU A 787 -22.11 2.72 1.48
N ALA A 788 -22.18 3.56 2.50
CA ALA A 788 -23.36 4.40 2.72
C ALA A 788 -23.49 5.46 1.63
N ASP A 789 -24.68 5.68 1.09
CA ASP A 789 -25.04 6.65 0.05
C ASP A 789 -24.44 6.43 -1.37
N TYR A 790 -23.56 5.43 -1.58
CA TYR A 790 -22.91 5.11 -2.88
C TYR A 790 -23.30 3.74 -3.39
N ASP A 791 -23.10 2.74 -2.55
CA ASP A 791 -23.51 1.37 -2.84
C ASP A 791 -24.93 1.16 -2.33
N HIS A 792 -25.75 0.57 -3.18
CA HIS A 792 -27.17 0.41 -2.91
C HIS A 792 -27.60 -1.04 -3.04
N ALA A 793 -28.34 -1.51 -2.03
CA ALA A 793 -29.20 -2.64 -2.21
C ALA A 793 -30.62 -2.16 -2.53
N VAL A 794 -31.27 -2.73 -3.54
CA VAL A 794 -32.64 -2.35 -3.93
C VAL A 794 -33.51 -3.58 -4.15
N MET A 795 -34.81 -3.44 -3.85
CA MET A 795 -35.82 -4.41 -4.28
C MET A 795 -36.50 -3.88 -5.54
N GLU A 796 -36.00 -4.25 -6.70
CA GLU A 796 -36.59 -3.91 -8.00
C GLU A 796 -37.86 -4.74 -8.23
N ALA A 797 -38.87 -4.14 -8.86
CA ALA A 797 -40.13 -4.76 -9.19
C ALA A 797 -40.66 -4.29 -10.55
N ARG A 798 -41.29 -5.21 -11.28
CA ARG A 798 -42.08 -4.90 -12.49
C ARG A 798 -43.19 -5.93 -12.68
N THR A 799 -44.18 -5.60 -13.52
CA THR A 799 -45.06 -6.65 -14.06
C THR A 799 -44.21 -7.63 -14.88
N ASP A 800 -44.48 -8.92 -14.79
CA ASP A 800 -43.72 -9.96 -15.54
C ASP A 800 -43.65 -9.63 -17.04
N GLY A 801 -42.43 -9.49 -17.57
CA GLY A 801 -42.16 -9.07 -18.95
C GLY A 801 -42.49 -7.60 -19.30
N GLY A 802 -42.86 -6.78 -18.32
CA GLY A 802 -43.16 -5.35 -18.47
C GLY A 802 -41.93 -4.44 -18.43
N GLU A 803 -42.13 -3.17 -18.79
CA GLU A 803 -41.15 -2.09 -18.70
C GLU A 803 -41.45 -1.13 -17.53
N ASP A 804 -42.42 -1.48 -16.68
CA ASP A 804 -42.88 -0.72 -15.52
C ASP A 804 -41.98 -0.91 -14.30
N TRP A 805 -40.67 -0.80 -14.51
CA TRP A 805 -39.65 -0.93 -13.47
C TRP A 805 -39.79 0.14 -12.39
N THR A 806 -39.87 -0.30 -11.13
CA THR A 806 -39.75 0.55 -9.92
C THR A 806 -38.90 -0.16 -8.87
N THR A 807 -38.46 0.55 -7.84
CA THR A 807 -37.95 -0.06 -6.60
C THR A 807 -38.98 0.09 -5.48
N LEU A 808 -39.15 -0.95 -4.67
CA LEU A 808 -40.17 -1.02 -3.62
C LEU A 808 -39.65 -0.45 -2.29
N PRO A 809 -40.44 0.39 -1.59
CA PRO A 809 -40.13 0.76 -0.22
C PRO A 809 -40.37 -0.43 0.73
N GLU A 810 -39.52 -0.55 1.73
CA GLU A 810 -39.68 -1.48 2.84
C GLU A 810 -40.65 -0.91 3.89
N ALA A 811 -41.56 -1.74 4.40
CA ALA A 811 -42.68 -1.33 5.22
C ALA A 811 -42.30 -0.75 6.61
N GLY A 812 -41.15 -1.16 7.16
CA GLY A 812 -40.56 -0.64 8.40
C GLY A 812 -39.72 0.63 8.23
N GLY A 813 -39.58 1.14 7.00
CA GLY A 813 -38.81 2.35 6.71
C GLY A 813 -37.30 2.13 6.64
N ALA A 814 -36.83 0.90 6.43
CA ALA A 814 -35.41 0.60 6.27
C ALA A 814 -34.84 1.09 4.93
N THR A 815 -35.67 1.19 3.89
CA THR A 815 -35.30 1.83 2.61
C THR A 815 -35.57 3.33 2.64
N THR A 816 -34.75 4.11 1.94
CA THR A 816 -34.98 5.54 1.72
C THR A 816 -35.14 5.87 0.24
N ALA A 817 -35.94 6.91 -0.04
CA ALA A 817 -36.02 7.55 -1.36
C ALA A 817 -34.90 8.59 -1.59
N THR A 818 -33.95 8.72 -0.66
CA THR A 818 -32.72 9.48 -0.89
C THR A 818 -32.01 8.91 -2.12
N VAL A 819 -31.80 9.76 -3.13
CA VAL A 819 -31.09 9.38 -4.35
C VAL A 819 -29.63 9.08 -4.04
N PRO A 820 -28.97 8.18 -4.80
CA PRO A 820 -27.53 7.95 -4.66
C PRO A 820 -26.78 9.27 -4.73
N ALA A 821 -25.78 9.44 -3.87
CA ALA A 821 -25.01 10.69 -3.81
C ALA A 821 -24.28 10.97 -5.13
N GLU A 822 -24.06 9.95 -5.95
CA GLU A 822 -23.49 10.05 -7.30
C GLU A 822 -24.48 10.42 -8.41
N CYS A 823 -25.79 10.32 -8.15
CA CYS A 823 -26.81 10.45 -9.18
C CYS A 823 -26.86 11.86 -9.79
N GLU A 824 -26.65 12.90 -8.97
CA GLU A 824 -26.67 14.30 -9.43
C GLU A 824 -25.57 14.58 -10.47
N GLN A 825 -24.42 13.95 -10.32
CA GLN A 825 -23.25 14.16 -11.16
C GLN A 825 -23.21 13.19 -12.36
N GLY A 826 -24.05 12.16 -12.35
CA GLY A 826 -24.29 11.28 -13.50
C GLY A 826 -23.35 10.09 -13.62
N TYR A 827 -22.41 9.91 -12.69
CA TYR A 827 -21.42 8.83 -12.71
C TYR A 827 -22.06 7.47 -12.55
N LEU A 828 -22.84 7.26 -11.48
CA LEU A 828 -23.57 6.02 -11.28
C LEU A 828 -24.56 5.74 -12.43
N LEU A 829 -25.17 6.76 -13.04
CA LEU A 829 -26.03 6.60 -14.24
C LEU A 829 -25.23 6.35 -15.53
N SER A 830 -23.93 6.63 -15.55
CA SER A 830 -23.04 6.38 -16.69
C SER A 830 -22.42 4.99 -16.60
N GLY A 831 -21.95 4.60 -15.40
CA GLY A 831 -21.51 3.23 -15.11
C GLY A 831 -22.67 2.23 -15.10
N HIS A 832 -23.87 2.65 -14.69
CA HIS A 832 -25.05 1.80 -14.61
C HIS A 832 -26.29 2.44 -15.29
N PRO A 833 -26.34 2.49 -16.63
CA PRO A 833 -27.40 3.19 -17.37
C PRO A 833 -28.83 2.76 -17.07
N PHE A 834 -29.02 1.52 -16.61
CA PHE A 834 -30.31 0.96 -16.23
C PHE A 834 -30.97 1.68 -15.04
N LEU A 835 -30.20 2.38 -14.20
CA LEU A 835 -30.74 3.20 -13.12
C LEU A 835 -31.68 4.33 -13.58
N ARG A 836 -31.66 4.70 -14.87
CA ARG A 836 -32.59 5.69 -15.45
C ARG A 836 -34.07 5.29 -15.39
N HIS A 837 -34.37 4.02 -15.08
CA HIS A 837 -35.74 3.59 -14.76
C HIS A 837 -36.26 4.19 -13.45
N TYR A 838 -35.36 4.41 -12.48
CA TYR A 838 -35.69 4.82 -11.11
C TYR A 838 -35.25 6.24 -10.77
N LEU A 839 -34.24 6.74 -11.48
CA LEU A 839 -33.57 8.00 -11.21
C LEU A 839 -33.58 8.89 -12.45
N THR A 840 -33.78 10.19 -12.26
CA THR A 840 -33.64 11.19 -13.32
C THR A 840 -32.60 12.21 -12.92
N GLN A 841 -31.53 12.31 -13.70
CA GLN A 841 -30.54 13.37 -13.56
C GLN A 841 -31.02 14.64 -14.28
N GLU A 842 -31.04 15.75 -13.56
CA GLU A 842 -31.26 17.10 -14.07
C GLU A 842 -29.96 17.91 -13.92
N SER A 843 -29.93 19.14 -14.43
CA SER A 843 -28.71 19.96 -14.51
C SER A 843 -27.99 20.25 -13.18
N ASP A 844 -28.71 20.18 -12.05
CA ASP A 844 -28.27 20.56 -10.71
C ASP A 844 -28.95 19.74 -9.60
N ALA A 845 -29.59 18.61 -9.95
CA ALA A 845 -30.26 17.74 -9.00
C ALA A 845 -30.49 16.33 -9.58
N CYS A 846 -30.68 15.33 -8.73
CA CYS A 846 -31.24 14.05 -9.12
C CYS A 846 -32.58 13.80 -8.43
N LYS A 847 -33.56 13.29 -9.19
CA LYS A 847 -34.88 12.92 -8.70
C LYS A 847 -34.96 11.42 -8.45
N ALA A 848 -35.60 11.06 -7.33
CA ALA A 848 -35.94 9.68 -6.94
C ALA A 848 -37.08 9.07 -7.78
N THR A 849 -37.24 9.54 -9.02
CA THR A 849 -38.21 9.06 -10.00
C THR A 849 -37.55 9.07 -11.37
N GLY A 850 -37.63 7.95 -12.08
CA GLY A 850 -37.05 7.77 -13.40
C GLY A 850 -38.10 7.71 -14.49
N THR A 851 -37.73 7.07 -15.60
CA THR A 851 -38.60 6.92 -16.77
C THR A 851 -39.83 6.05 -16.52
N SER A 852 -39.79 5.12 -15.55
CA SER A 852 -40.89 4.19 -15.28
C SER A 852 -41.33 4.14 -13.81
N GLY A 853 -40.43 4.36 -12.85
CA GLY A 853 -40.74 4.14 -11.44
C GLY A 853 -39.95 5.00 -10.46
N ALA A 854 -40.08 4.67 -9.18
CA ALA A 854 -39.47 5.40 -8.08
C ALA A 854 -38.22 4.68 -7.53
N TRP A 855 -37.37 5.45 -6.86
CA TRP A 855 -36.18 5.00 -6.16
C TRP A 855 -36.43 4.82 -4.66
N ASN A 856 -36.04 3.66 -4.13
CA ASN A 856 -36.04 3.23 -2.75
C ASN A 856 -34.87 2.25 -2.57
N SER A 857 -33.94 2.55 -1.67
CA SER A 857 -32.74 1.73 -1.49
C SER A 857 -32.35 1.57 -0.02
N PHE A 858 -31.61 0.50 0.25
CA PHE A 858 -30.78 0.33 1.43
C PHE A 858 -29.37 0.82 1.11
N THR A 859 -28.71 1.38 2.12
CA THR A 859 -27.30 1.73 2.01
C THR A 859 -26.65 1.73 3.41
N GLY A 860 -25.33 1.65 3.48
CA GLY A 860 -24.56 1.59 4.72
C GLY A 860 -24.57 0.22 5.39
N SER A 861 -24.43 0.20 6.73
CA SER A 861 -24.41 -1.05 7.50
C SER A 861 -25.69 -1.23 8.31
N SER A 862 -26.32 -2.39 8.14
CA SER A 862 -27.43 -2.86 8.97
C SER A 862 -27.03 -3.25 10.39
N GLY A 863 -25.72 -3.44 10.64
CA GLY A 863 -25.21 -3.96 11.92
C GLY A 863 -25.59 -5.42 12.19
N GLY A 864 -25.89 -6.19 11.13
CA GLY A 864 -26.38 -7.57 11.18
C GLY A 864 -27.82 -7.71 10.66
N TRP A 865 -28.33 -8.94 10.68
CA TRP A 865 -29.63 -9.28 10.07
C TRP A 865 -30.83 -8.48 10.57
N LYS A 866 -31.66 -8.08 9.61
CA LYS A 866 -32.97 -7.45 9.80
C LYS A 866 -34.03 -8.26 9.06
N GLN A 867 -35.16 -8.51 9.71
CA GLN A 867 -36.35 -9.04 9.05
C GLN A 867 -37.13 -7.87 8.45
N LEU A 868 -37.35 -7.91 7.14
CA LEU A 868 -37.90 -6.82 6.33
C LEU A 868 -39.13 -7.29 5.55
N SER A 869 -40.04 -6.36 5.21
CA SER A 869 -41.23 -6.66 4.42
C SER A 869 -41.49 -5.66 3.29
N PHE A 870 -41.90 -6.15 2.11
CA PHE A 870 -42.25 -5.36 0.93
C PHE A 870 -43.69 -5.62 0.49
N ASP A 871 -44.49 -4.57 0.38
CA ASP A 871 -45.89 -4.66 -0.06
C ASP A 871 -46.00 -4.92 -1.57
N LEU A 872 -46.71 -5.99 -1.94
CA LEU A 872 -46.96 -6.39 -3.32
C LEU A 872 -48.41 -6.12 -3.76
N SER A 873 -49.21 -5.42 -2.96
CA SER A 873 -50.65 -5.19 -3.23
C SER A 873 -50.90 -4.50 -4.58
N ALA A 874 -49.97 -3.68 -5.07
CA ALA A 874 -50.05 -3.04 -6.40
C ALA A 874 -50.01 -4.04 -7.58
N TYR A 875 -49.53 -5.26 -7.34
CA TYR A 875 -49.41 -6.33 -8.32
C TYR A 875 -50.47 -7.44 -8.15
N ALA A 876 -51.42 -7.27 -7.22
CA ALA A 876 -52.54 -8.18 -7.07
C ALA A 876 -53.29 -8.35 -8.41
N GLY A 877 -53.57 -9.61 -8.78
CA GLY A 877 -54.16 -9.97 -10.07
C GLY A 877 -53.17 -10.08 -11.23
N LYS A 878 -51.85 -9.94 -11.00
CA LYS A 878 -50.79 -10.04 -12.01
C LYS A 878 -49.67 -11.00 -11.58
N LYS A 879 -48.74 -11.28 -12.49
CA LYS A 879 -47.42 -11.81 -12.13
C LYS A 879 -46.45 -10.64 -11.93
N VAL A 880 -45.63 -10.72 -10.90
CA VAL A 880 -44.62 -9.69 -10.56
C VAL A 880 -43.24 -10.32 -10.56
N GLU A 881 -42.30 -9.71 -11.27
CA GLU A 881 -40.88 -10.06 -11.20
C GLU A 881 -40.21 -9.13 -10.18
N LEU A 882 -39.51 -9.74 -9.22
CA LEU A 882 -38.77 -9.04 -8.18
C LEU A 882 -37.28 -9.35 -8.31
N SER A 883 -36.42 -8.34 -8.18
CA SER A 883 -34.96 -8.52 -8.13
C SER A 883 -34.38 -7.82 -6.91
N LEU A 884 -33.72 -8.58 -6.04
CA LEU A 884 -32.87 -8.02 -5.00
C LEU A 884 -31.50 -7.75 -5.62
N SER A 885 -31.13 -6.48 -5.71
CA SER A 885 -29.95 -6.06 -6.45
C SER A 885 -28.95 -5.37 -5.55
N SER A 886 -27.67 -5.68 -5.74
CA SER A 886 -26.53 -4.97 -5.15
C SER A 886 -25.86 -4.18 -6.28
N ILE A 887 -25.80 -2.86 -6.13
CA ILE A 887 -25.32 -1.92 -7.13
C ILE A 887 -24.18 -1.14 -6.48
N THR A 888 -22.98 -1.22 -7.05
CA THR A 888 -21.75 -0.71 -6.45
C THR A 888 -20.99 0.22 -7.39
N ASP A 889 -20.32 1.22 -6.83
CA ASP A 889 -19.53 2.19 -7.59
C ASP A 889 -18.06 1.73 -7.78
N PRO A 890 -17.18 2.50 -8.47
CA PRO A 890 -15.75 2.18 -8.62
C PRO A 890 -14.92 2.19 -7.32
N GLY A 891 -15.56 2.46 -6.18
CA GLY A 891 -14.96 2.64 -4.87
C GLY A 891 -14.87 1.34 -4.05
N SER A 892 -14.08 1.39 -2.97
CA SER A 892 -13.97 0.24 -2.06
C SER A 892 -15.28 0.05 -1.31
N GLY A 893 -15.86 -1.14 -1.17
CA GLY A 893 -17.17 -1.23 -0.52
C GLY A 893 -17.18 -1.66 0.94
N GLY A 894 -18.39 -1.98 1.38
CA GLY A 894 -18.61 -2.79 2.57
C GLY A 894 -18.37 -4.28 2.29
N ARG A 895 -19.04 -5.18 3.03
CA ARG A 895 -18.92 -6.63 2.81
C ARG A 895 -19.88 -7.19 1.77
N GLY A 896 -20.86 -6.39 1.33
CA GLY A 896 -21.89 -6.75 0.37
C GLY A 896 -23.29 -6.91 0.97
N VAL A 897 -24.16 -7.60 0.24
CA VAL A 897 -25.58 -7.80 0.56
C VAL A 897 -25.87 -9.29 0.71
N PHE A 898 -26.56 -9.64 1.79
CA PHE A 898 -26.89 -11.00 2.16
C PHE A 898 -28.40 -11.12 2.38
N ALA A 899 -28.98 -12.20 1.90
CA ALA A 899 -30.40 -12.49 1.99
C ALA A 899 -30.65 -13.92 2.47
N ASP A 900 -31.65 -14.06 3.33
CA ASP A 900 -32.07 -15.32 3.91
C ASP A 900 -33.58 -15.30 4.23
N ASP A 901 -34.17 -16.46 4.48
CA ASP A 901 -35.54 -16.64 4.94
C ASP A 901 -36.60 -15.85 4.14
N ALA A 902 -36.55 -15.95 2.81
CA ALA A 902 -37.49 -15.27 1.92
C ALA A 902 -38.87 -15.96 1.92
N ARG A 903 -39.94 -15.21 2.19
CA ARG A 903 -41.31 -15.72 2.31
C ARG A 903 -42.33 -14.85 1.60
N LEU A 904 -43.12 -15.43 0.70
CA LEU A 904 -44.33 -14.79 0.19
C LEU A 904 -45.48 -15.00 1.20
N VAL A 905 -46.03 -13.92 1.73
CA VAL A 905 -47.15 -13.94 2.68
C VAL A 905 -48.39 -13.37 2.01
N VAL A 906 -49.51 -14.11 2.07
CA VAL A 906 -50.80 -13.70 1.52
C VAL A 906 -51.90 -13.99 2.55
N GLY A 907 -52.67 -12.98 2.92
CA GLY A 907 -53.71 -13.07 3.95
C GLY A 907 -53.15 -13.40 5.34
N GLY A 908 -51.88 -13.04 5.60
CA GLY A 908 -51.16 -13.39 6.82
C GLY A 908 -50.65 -14.83 6.89
N ALA A 909 -50.81 -15.62 5.82
CA ALA A 909 -50.29 -16.98 5.72
C ALA A 909 -49.10 -17.06 4.74
N GLU A 910 -48.04 -17.75 5.13
CA GLU A 910 -46.89 -18.04 4.27
C GLU A 910 -47.30 -19.03 3.16
N LYS A 911 -47.04 -18.66 1.91
CA LYS A 911 -47.43 -19.44 0.73
C LYS A 911 -46.23 -20.11 0.07
N GLU A 912 -45.12 -19.39 0.01
CA GLU A 912 -43.86 -19.85 -0.57
C GLU A 912 -42.72 -19.41 0.34
N THR A 913 -41.75 -20.29 0.58
CA THR A 913 -40.60 -20.04 1.47
C THR A 913 -39.33 -20.53 0.80
N GLU A 914 -38.25 -19.75 0.92
CA GLU A 914 -36.91 -20.11 0.47
C GLU A 914 -35.89 -19.63 1.52
N GLY A 915 -35.15 -20.57 2.11
CA GLY A 915 -34.08 -20.29 3.09
C GLY A 915 -32.68 -20.45 2.52
N PHE A 916 -32.54 -20.66 1.20
CA PHE A 916 -31.26 -20.81 0.51
C PHE A 916 -30.35 -21.92 1.05
N GLU A 917 -30.94 -22.95 1.67
CA GLU A 917 -30.19 -23.98 2.39
C GLU A 917 -29.33 -24.84 1.45
N THR A 918 -29.84 -25.15 0.25
CA THR A 918 -29.21 -26.08 -0.70
C THR A 918 -28.84 -25.44 -2.03
N SER A 919 -29.49 -24.33 -2.41
CA SER A 919 -29.26 -23.59 -3.66
C SER A 919 -29.90 -22.20 -3.55
N LEU A 920 -29.91 -21.43 -4.65
CA LEU A 920 -30.73 -20.21 -4.74
C LEU A 920 -32.23 -20.50 -4.92
N GLY A 921 -32.64 -21.78 -4.97
CA GLY A 921 -34.02 -22.18 -5.10
C GLY A 921 -34.59 -21.83 -6.48
N THR A 922 -35.77 -21.21 -6.48
CA THR A 922 -36.39 -20.66 -7.70
C THR A 922 -35.91 -19.23 -8.02
N TRP A 923 -34.96 -18.69 -7.26
CA TRP A 923 -34.30 -17.43 -7.59
C TRP A 923 -33.18 -17.67 -8.61
N THR A 924 -33.00 -16.70 -9.49
CA THR A 924 -32.06 -16.76 -10.61
C THR A 924 -31.13 -15.56 -10.59
N VAL A 925 -29.99 -15.69 -11.26
CA VAL A 925 -28.93 -14.69 -11.30
C VAL A 925 -28.73 -14.28 -12.75
N PRO A 926 -29.46 -13.25 -13.23
CA PRO A 926 -29.43 -12.87 -14.64
C PRO A 926 -28.18 -12.08 -15.04
N GLY A 927 -27.29 -11.76 -14.08
CA GLY A 927 -26.16 -10.86 -14.29
C GLY A 927 -26.56 -9.38 -14.31
N ALA A 928 -25.55 -8.54 -14.49
CA ALA A 928 -25.71 -7.10 -14.59
C ALA A 928 -26.65 -6.70 -15.75
N PRO A 929 -27.50 -5.67 -15.57
CA PRO A 929 -28.33 -5.16 -16.65
C PRO A 929 -27.47 -4.50 -17.73
N ALA A 930 -28.03 -4.40 -18.94
CA ALA A 930 -27.33 -3.87 -20.11
C ALA A 930 -26.73 -2.48 -19.85
N GLY A 931 -25.46 -2.32 -20.21
CA GLY A 931 -24.71 -1.07 -20.02
C GLY A 931 -23.90 -0.99 -18.73
N SER A 932 -24.02 -1.97 -17.82
CA SER A 932 -23.16 -2.07 -16.63
C SER A 932 -21.93 -2.94 -16.89
N PRO A 933 -20.78 -2.71 -16.20
CA PRO A 933 -19.58 -3.54 -16.32
C PRO A 933 -19.85 -5.01 -15.98
N ALA A 934 -19.17 -5.91 -16.69
CA ALA A 934 -19.21 -7.35 -16.41
C ALA A 934 -18.07 -7.71 -15.45
N VAL A 935 -18.30 -7.51 -14.16
CA VAL A 935 -17.35 -7.87 -13.10
C VAL A 935 -17.47 -9.37 -12.79
N ALA A 936 -16.37 -9.98 -12.37
CA ALA A 936 -16.35 -11.41 -12.08
C ALA A 936 -16.96 -11.70 -10.70
N GLY A 937 -18.00 -12.54 -10.67
CA GLY A 937 -18.71 -12.91 -9.44
C GLY A 937 -20.14 -12.37 -9.45
N ASP A 938 -21.07 -13.06 -8.79
CA ASP A 938 -22.48 -12.65 -8.72
C ASP A 938 -23.12 -13.23 -7.44
N TRP A 939 -24.45 -13.12 -7.30
CA TRP A 939 -25.18 -13.77 -6.21
C TRP A 939 -24.90 -15.26 -6.19
N THR A 940 -24.46 -15.75 -5.04
CA THR A 940 -24.21 -17.17 -4.84
C THR A 940 -24.82 -17.63 -3.53
N ARG A 941 -25.16 -18.92 -3.47
CA ARG A 941 -25.50 -19.56 -2.20
C ARG A 941 -24.20 -19.79 -1.44
N THR A 942 -24.10 -19.26 -0.25
CA THR A 942 -22.94 -19.38 0.64
C THR A 942 -23.37 -19.89 2.03
N GLY A 943 -22.41 -20.38 2.80
CA GLY A 943 -22.56 -20.55 4.24
C GLY A 943 -22.12 -19.27 4.97
N GLU A 944 -21.44 -19.42 6.10
CA GLU A 944 -20.84 -18.29 6.82
C GLU A 944 -19.71 -17.63 6.00
N LEU A 945 -19.80 -16.32 5.79
CA LEU A 945 -18.76 -15.54 5.14
C LEU A 945 -17.94 -14.75 6.17
N PHE A 946 -16.69 -14.44 5.79
CA PHE A 946 -15.76 -13.63 6.58
C PHE A 946 -15.62 -14.05 8.05
N VAL A 947 -15.52 -15.37 8.29
CA VAL A 947 -15.42 -15.96 9.62
C VAL A 947 -14.26 -15.31 10.38
N PRO A 948 -14.52 -14.52 11.44
CA PRO A 948 -13.46 -13.97 12.25
C PRO A 948 -12.91 -15.06 13.16
N TYR A 949 -11.58 -15.21 13.18
CA TYR A 949 -10.91 -16.21 14.00
C TYR A 949 -10.29 -15.58 15.23
N GLY A 950 -10.45 -16.22 16.39
CA GLY A 950 -9.81 -15.79 17.64
C GLY A 950 -8.32 -16.16 17.71
N ALA A 951 -7.85 -16.96 16.76
CA ALA A 951 -6.45 -17.32 16.62
C ALA A 951 -6.06 -17.58 15.17
N ILE A 952 -4.83 -17.24 14.82
CA ILE A 952 -4.20 -17.47 13.50
C ILE A 952 -2.83 -18.10 13.70
N THR A 953 -2.41 -18.94 12.76
CA THR A 953 -1.06 -19.55 12.76
C THR A 953 -0.36 -19.32 11.43
N THR A 954 0.96 -19.19 11.49
CA THR A 954 1.89 -19.28 10.34
C THR A 954 2.89 -20.42 10.59
N GLY A 955 3.90 -20.57 9.73
CA GLY A 955 5.00 -21.52 9.97
C GLY A 955 5.86 -21.17 11.21
N ASP A 956 5.86 -19.91 11.65
CA ASP A 956 6.74 -19.42 12.70
C ASP A 956 6.01 -18.81 13.89
N THR A 957 4.71 -18.56 13.74
CA THR A 957 3.94 -17.79 14.72
C THR A 957 2.58 -18.40 15.05
N VAL A 958 2.15 -18.20 16.30
CA VAL A 958 0.76 -18.35 16.72
C VAL A 958 0.31 -17.02 17.32
N LEU A 959 -0.79 -16.49 16.79
CA LEU A 959 -1.45 -15.28 17.29
C LEU A 959 -2.72 -15.67 18.02
N LEU A 960 -2.86 -15.25 19.28
CA LEU A 960 -4.07 -15.39 20.09
C LEU A 960 -4.66 -14.00 20.39
N GLY A 961 -5.94 -13.81 20.05
CA GLY A 961 -6.64 -12.55 20.30
C GLY A 961 -7.03 -12.30 21.76
N PHE A 962 -6.45 -13.05 22.69
CA PHE A 962 -6.68 -12.95 24.13
C PHE A 962 -5.41 -13.36 24.86
N GLY A 963 -5.25 -12.91 26.11
CA GLY A 963 -4.15 -13.31 26.97
C GLY A 963 -4.43 -14.63 27.70
N LEU A 964 -3.39 -15.38 28.07
CA LEU A 964 -3.55 -16.60 28.89
C LEU A 964 -4.16 -16.32 30.26
N GLU A 965 -3.96 -15.11 30.81
CA GLU A 965 -4.61 -14.66 32.04
C GLU A 965 -6.15 -14.65 31.95
N GLN A 966 -6.69 -14.64 30.75
CA GLN A 966 -8.13 -14.62 30.47
C GLN A 966 -8.74 -16.02 30.29
N VAL A 967 -7.89 -17.07 30.31
CA VAL A 967 -8.32 -18.46 30.41
C VAL A 967 -8.32 -18.82 31.90
N PRO A 968 -9.48 -18.95 32.59
CA PRO A 968 -9.51 -19.07 34.05
C PRO A 968 -8.87 -20.36 34.58
N GLY A 969 -9.04 -21.47 33.84
CA GLY A 969 -8.59 -22.80 34.24
C GLY A 969 -7.12 -23.07 33.92
N ALA A 970 -6.39 -23.64 34.87
CA ALA A 970 -4.96 -23.92 34.72
C ALA A 970 -4.67 -25.09 33.76
N VAL A 971 -5.57 -26.07 33.69
CA VAL A 971 -5.44 -27.21 32.79
C VAL A 971 -5.62 -26.76 31.35
N GLU A 972 -6.64 -25.94 31.09
CA GLU A 972 -6.95 -25.39 29.78
C GLU A 972 -5.82 -24.48 29.29
N ARG A 973 -5.21 -23.68 30.17
CA ARG A 973 -3.99 -22.91 29.84
C ARG A 973 -2.83 -23.81 29.41
N ALA A 974 -2.60 -24.90 30.16
CA ALA A 974 -1.53 -25.84 29.88
C ALA A 974 -1.76 -26.59 28.56
N GLU A 975 -2.98 -27.04 28.30
CA GLU A 975 -3.37 -27.73 27.07
C GLU A 975 -3.25 -26.82 25.85
N LEU A 976 -3.77 -25.58 25.95
CA LEU A 976 -3.64 -24.58 24.90
C LEU A 976 -2.17 -24.29 24.59
N LEU A 977 -1.38 -23.97 25.61
CA LEU A 977 0.02 -23.62 25.42
C LEU A 977 0.87 -24.81 24.94
N GLY A 978 0.59 -26.02 25.43
CA GLY A 978 1.25 -27.24 24.96
C GLY A 978 0.97 -27.49 23.48
N ARG A 979 -0.27 -27.25 23.03
CA ARG A 979 -0.62 -27.35 21.60
C ARG A 979 0.05 -26.26 20.77
N VAL A 980 0.07 -25.02 21.25
CA VAL A 980 0.78 -23.90 20.59
C VAL A 980 2.25 -24.24 20.37
N LEU A 981 2.93 -24.74 21.40
CA LEU A 981 4.34 -25.13 21.30
C LEU A 981 4.56 -26.30 20.35
N GLY A 982 3.61 -27.25 20.27
CA GLY A 982 3.61 -28.28 19.24
C GLY A 982 3.58 -27.69 17.83
N VAL A 983 2.64 -26.78 17.56
CA VAL A 983 2.51 -26.10 16.25
C VAL A 983 3.78 -25.33 15.87
N LEU A 984 4.44 -24.67 16.82
CA LEU A 984 5.67 -23.92 16.55
C LEU A 984 6.90 -24.81 16.29
N HIS A 985 6.80 -26.12 16.53
CA HIS A 985 7.92 -27.07 16.45
C HIS A 985 7.71 -28.26 15.52
N ASP A 986 6.49 -28.44 15.01
CA ASP A 986 6.15 -29.33 13.89
C ASP A 986 6.69 -28.77 12.57
#